data_AF-A0A542CSW8-F1
#
_entry.id   AF-A0A542CSW8-F1
#
_cell.length_a   1.000
_cell.length_b   1.000
_cell.length_c   1.000
_cell.angle_alpha   90.00
_cell.angle_beta   90.00
_cell.angle_gamma   90.00
#
_symmetry.space_group_name_H-M   'P 1'
#
loop_
_entity.id
_entity.type
_entity.pdbx_description
1 polymer ?
#
loop_
_entity_poly.entity_id
_entity_poly.type
_entity_poly.pdbx_seq_one_letter_code
_entity_poly.pdbx_strand_id
1 'polypeptide(L)'
;MRRRLSTAFALGMSALLLAPASPALADPPGPGEPGEHRPVRGPSAPAEHRFLQKTIRGETVPRHAYAQAADQAKGLPAIGGRWKQAGPTNIGGRIVSLALDPQRKDTVYAAAASGGLWRSTDAGKTFAPAWPDEGTQAMGAVATTGEGTLYVGTGEANPGGGSLTYEGTGIYRSDNRGTSWRNVGLRDSGTIGAIAVDPRDDDRLLVAANGSLYSGGGQRGVYLTTDGGRSWQRTLDVANEFTGAPEVTIDPTDPDRVYAVLWDHRRTPEKRTYGGVGSGVFRSLDGGLTWERLGGGLPEQGPDVGRIGIAASASEPGRLYAIVNQTSGPFAGFYTSADAGETWTRLPEPDVLKDSQSSFGWWFGKLWVDPDDSRQVHVAGVPLVTSKDGGRTWTADDTSIHVDQHAMVWDPDYPARVYLGNDGGVYRSDADGHGGWVKAEHEPYTQFYSAAITPQDTSRISGGTQDNGSLRSWGGPRFNEYLGGDGEENLINPRDKDNVFACYQYGNCFRSTDGGDTMTFFTPETTSDRRNWFTPVQFDPNDPEVMYYGGNRLNRSTDGGVTWTPISPDLTGGPGQDVYPYGTITTVAAAPSDPDTIWVGTDDGRVWLTRDLGRTWTTVLENQPWVTRIAVDERDAETAYVTLSAYRSGSPQAHVLRTRDGGERWADLSGNLPDAPVNDVVLGSHGRIYLGTDQGVFVGFRFFPGFWLRQGRGLPVVPVDDIEYDPGHRRLVAATFGRGLYEMRVH
;
A
#
# COMPACT_ATOMS: atom_id res chain seq x y z
N MET A 1 -10.85 78.92 43.63
CA MET A 1 -12.31 79.09 43.83
C MET A 1 -13.03 77.85 43.27
N ARG A 2 -13.82 77.18 44.12
CA ARG A 2 -14.99 76.31 43.85
C ARG A 2 -14.96 75.27 42.70
N ARG A 3 -14.89 73.99 43.14
CA ARG A 3 -15.69 72.78 42.79
C ARG A 3 -16.72 72.91 41.65
N ARG A 4 -16.88 71.84 40.84
CA ARG A 4 -17.96 70.82 40.97
C ARG A 4 -17.91 69.71 39.90
N LEU A 5 -18.39 68.54 40.34
CA LEU A 5 -18.54 67.24 39.67
C LEU A 5 -19.75 67.17 38.68
N SER A 6 -19.66 66.20 37.76
CA SER A 6 -20.69 65.22 37.26
C SER A 6 -21.94 65.77 36.54
N THR A 7 -22.52 65.20 35.48
CA THR A 7 -22.61 63.80 34.96
C THR A 7 -23.21 63.83 33.52
N ALA A 8 -23.09 62.71 32.77
CA ALA A 8 -24.08 62.12 31.83
C ALA A 8 -24.03 62.36 30.29
N PHE A 9 -23.75 61.23 29.61
CA PHE A 9 -24.40 60.61 28.43
C PHE A 9 -23.86 60.74 26.98
N ALA A 10 -23.82 59.53 26.37
CA ALA A 10 -23.82 59.12 24.96
C ALA A 10 -22.49 59.00 24.19
N LEU A 11 -22.04 57.74 24.10
CA LEU A 11 -20.97 57.22 23.24
C LEU A 11 -21.36 57.26 21.75
N GLY A 12 -20.40 57.65 20.91
CA GLY A 12 -20.30 57.25 19.50
C GLY A 12 -18.89 56.73 19.25
N MET A 13 -18.74 55.42 19.06
CA MET A 13 -17.48 54.79 18.62
C MET A 13 -17.27 55.05 17.13
N SER A 14 -16.06 55.49 16.77
CA SER A 14 -15.54 55.48 15.40
C SER A 14 -14.51 54.37 15.24
N ALA A 15 -14.65 53.66 14.13
CA ALA A 15 -13.93 52.47 13.75
C ALA A 15 -12.43 52.69 13.51
N LEU A 16 -11.60 51.75 13.96
CA LEU A 16 -10.28 51.48 13.41
C LEU A 16 -10.30 50.11 12.72
N LEU A 17 -9.83 50.11 11.48
CA LEU A 17 -9.66 48.95 10.61
C LEU A 17 -8.57 48.01 11.16
N LEU A 18 -8.95 46.77 11.45
CA LEU A 18 -8.05 45.64 11.68
C LEU A 18 -7.85 44.88 10.36
N ALA A 19 -6.60 44.58 10.04
CA ALA A 19 -6.21 43.67 8.97
C ALA A 19 -6.73 42.24 9.25
N PRO A 20 -7.03 41.42 8.23
CA PRO A 20 -7.49 40.05 8.45
C PRO A 20 -6.33 39.20 8.97
N ALA A 21 -6.55 38.52 10.10
CA ALA A 21 -5.70 37.47 10.59
C ALA A 21 -5.74 36.27 9.62
N SER A 22 -4.58 35.69 9.33
CA SER A 22 -4.46 34.41 8.63
C SER A 22 -5.22 33.32 9.39
N PRO A 23 -5.93 32.39 8.73
CA PRO A 23 -6.51 31.23 9.41
C PRO A 23 -5.37 30.34 9.88
N ALA A 24 -5.33 30.07 11.18
CA ALA A 24 -4.46 29.06 11.76
C ALA A 24 -4.84 27.70 11.19
N LEU A 25 -3.86 26.99 10.63
CA LEU A 25 -3.93 25.54 10.41
C LEU A 25 -4.28 24.88 11.74
N ALA A 26 -5.21 23.92 11.73
CA ALA A 26 -5.49 23.10 12.89
C ALA A 26 -4.20 22.39 13.33
N ASP A 27 -3.85 22.50 14.62
CA ASP A 27 -2.71 21.78 15.18
C ASP A 27 -2.91 20.27 14.99
N PRO A 28 -1.86 19.51 14.62
CA PRO A 28 -1.88 18.06 14.77
C PRO A 28 -2.15 17.71 16.25
N PRO A 29 -2.75 16.54 16.54
CA PRO A 29 -3.14 16.17 17.90
C PRO A 29 -1.95 16.32 18.86
N GLY A 30 -2.10 17.22 19.83
CA GLY A 30 -1.05 17.55 20.79
C GLY A 30 -0.62 16.35 21.64
N PRO A 31 0.58 16.42 22.26
CA PRO A 31 1.05 15.39 23.18
C PRO A 31 0.10 15.33 24.38
N GLY A 32 -0.63 14.23 24.53
CA GLY A 32 -1.57 14.02 25.63
C GLY A 32 -0.91 14.12 27.01
N GLU A 33 -1.70 14.44 28.03
CA GLU A 33 -1.22 14.63 29.40
C GLU A 33 -0.51 13.39 29.99
N PRO A 34 0.51 13.56 30.86
CA PRO A 34 1.24 12.45 31.47
C PRO A 34 0.34 11.65 32.41
N GLY A 35 -0.02 10.42 32.05
CA GLY A 35 -0.72 9.48 32.93
C GLY A 35 -1.93 8.76 32.31
N GLU A 36 -2.38 9.15 31.13
CA GLU A 36 -3.33 8.34 30.36
C GLU A 36 -2.54 7.26 29.60
N HIS A 37 -2.46 6.04 30.16
CA HIS A 37 -2.03 4.88 29.38
C HIS A 37 -3.09 4.56 28.34
N ARG A 38 -3.04 5.25 27.20
CA ARG A 38 -3.69 4.77 25.98
C ARG A 38 -2.76 3.70 25.41
N PRO A 39 -3.20 2.44 25.21
CA PRO A 39 -2.39 1.51 24.47
C PRO A 39 -2.13 2.13 23.09
N VAL A 40 -0.85 2.37 22.80
CA VAL A 40 -0.38 2.62 21.44
C VAL A 40 -0.76 1.39 20.64
N ARG A 41 -1.89 1.47 19.92
CA ARG A 41 -2.20 0.52 18.86
C ARG A 41 -1.75 1.17 17.58
N GLY A 42 -0.55 0.77 17.16
CA GLY A 42 -0.08 0.92 15.80
C GLY A 42 -1.07 0.37 14.75
N PRO A 43 -0.87 0.59 13.43
CA PRO A 43 -1.71 0.04 12.38
C PRO A 43 -2.17 -1.40 12.62
N SER A 44 -3.49 -1.58 12.43
CA SER A 44 -4.11 -2.84 12.05
C SER A 44 -4.58 -2.80 10.61
N ALA A 45 -3.62 -2.48 9.76
CA ALA A 45 -3.57 -2.84 8.38
C ALA A 45 -4.74 -2.58 7.39
N PRO A 46 -4.57 -1.72 6.36
CA PRO A 46 -5.41 -1.74 5.15
C PRO A 46 -5.47 -3.13 4.50
N ALA A 47 -4.38 -3.88 4.62
CA ALA A 47 -4.18 -5.21 4.13
C ALA A 47 -5.20 -6.13 4.73
N GLU A 48 -5.45 -6.09 6.05
CA GLU A 48 -6.30 -7.02 6.82
C GLU A 48 -7.77 -6.83 6.50
N HIS A 49 -8.20 -5.59 6.33
CA HIS A 49 -9.51 -5.27 5.76
C HIS A 49 -9.64 -5.73 4.30
N ARG A 50 -8.74 -5.27 3.41
CA ARG A 50 -8.68 -5.69 2.01
C ARG A 50 -8.24 -7.17 1.86
N PHE A 51 -8.01 -7.87 2.95
CA PHE A 51 -7.55 -9.25 3.01
C PHE A 51 -8.67 -10.14 3.40
N LEU A 52 -9.41 -9.78 4.45
CA LEU A 52 -10.69 -10.36 4.77
C LEU A 52 -11.61 -10.19 3.52
N GLN A 53 -11.49 -9.08 2.74
CA GLN A 53 -12.03 -8.88 1.36
C GLN A 53 -11.78 -10.02 0.38
N LYS A 54 -10.77 -10.82 0.66
CA LYS A 54 -10.17 -11.76 -0.25
C LYS A 54 -10.08 -13.13 0.46
N THR A 55 -11.11 -13.60 1.19
CA THR A 55 -11.07 -14.87 1.98
C THR A 55 -12.22 -15.89 1.84
N ILE A 56 -11.87 -17.19 1.94
CA ILE A 56 -12.71 -18.34 2.37
C ILE A 56 -11.81 -19.27 3.21
N ARG A 57 -12.35 -19.98 4.22
CA ARG A 57 -11.59 -20.99 5.00
C ARG A 57 -11.27 -22.24 4.17
N GLY A 58 -9.98 -22.58 4.04
CA GLY A 58 -9.53 -23.95 3.71
C GLY A 58 -8.80 -24.16 2.38
N GLU A 59 -8.52 -23.10 1.61
CA GLU A 59 -7.82 -23.19 0.31
C GLU A 59 -6.43 -22.52 0.36
N THR A 60 -5.58 -22.75 -0.66
CA THR A 60 -4.25 -22.11 -0.81
C THR A 60 -4.08 -21.57 -2.22
N VAL A 61 -3.52 -20.35 -2.37
CA VAL A 61 -3.38 -19.72 -3.69
C VAL A 61 -2.42 -20.56 -4.52
N PRO A 62 -2.84 -21.08 -5.68
CA PRO A 62 -1.94 -21.80 -6.55
C PRO A 62 -0.76 -20.91 -6.94
N ARG A 63 0.44 -21.49 -7.01
CA ARG A 63 1.59 -20.74 -7.51
C ARG A 63 1.29 -20.23 -8.91
N HIS A 64 1.74 -19.01 -9.17
CA HIS A 64 1.54 -18.31 -10.44
C HIS A 64 0.09 -17.97 -10.78
N ALA A 65 -0.87 -18.09 -9.86
CA ALA A 65 -2.26 -17.71 -10.11
C ALA A 65 -2.36 -16.28 -10.67
N TYR A 66 -1.61 -15.33 -10.11
CA TYR A 66 -1.57 -13.96 -10.62
C TYR A 66 -1.11 -13.87 -12.08
N ALA A 67 -0.05 -14.60 -12.45
CA ALA A 67 0.46 -14.62 -13.82
C ALA A 67 -0.51 -15.31 -14.79
N GLN A 68 -1.14 -16.40 -14.35
CA GLN A 68 -2.16 -17.11 -15.12
C GLN A 68 -3.38 -16.21 -15.37
N ALA A 69 -3.83 -15.47 -14.36
CA ALA A 69 -4.91 -14.50 -14.49
C ALA A 69 -4.53 -13.37 -15.46
N ALA A 70 -3.29 -12.87 -15.41
CA ALA A 70 -2.80 -11.89 -16.37
C ALA A 70 -2.81 -12.44 -17.82
N ASP A 71 -2.46 -13.70 -18.02
CA ASP A 71 -2.50 -14.35 -19.33
C ASP A 71 -3.93 -14.60 -19.83
N GLN A 72 -4.84 -15.01 -18.93
CA GLN A 72 -6.28 -15.11 -19.22
C GLN A 72 -6.84 -13.74 -19.63
N ALA A 73 -6.53 -12.69 -18.87
CA ALA A 73 -6.92 -11.31 -19.19
C ALA A 73 -6.41 -10.91 -20.58
N LYS A 74 -5.12 -11.13 -20.87
CA LYS A 74 -4.52 -10.81 -22.19
C LYS A 74 -5.22 -11.53 -23.34
N GLY A 75 -5.69 -12.76 -23.12
CA GLY A 75 -6.43 -13.55 -24.10
C GLY A 75 -7.83 -13.01 -24.44
N LEU A 76 -8.41 -12.14 -23.60
CA LEU A 76 -9.72 -11.57 -23.85
C LEU A 76 -9.69 -10.43 -24.88
N PRO A 77 -10.72 -10.30 -25.74
CA PRO A 77 -10.83 -9.17 -26.65
C PRO A 77 -11.00 -7.86 -25.89
N ALA A 78 -10.38 -6.79 -26.40
CA ALA A 78 -10.50 -5.44 -25.83
C ALA A 78 -11.47 -4.57 -26.63
N ILE A 79 -12.30 -3.79 -25.93
CA ILE A 79 -13.25 -2.81 -26.47
C ILE A 79 -12.96 -1.41 -25.92
N GLY A 80 -13.27 -0.35 -26.68
CA GLY A 80 -13.07 1.03 -26.25
C GLY A 80 -11.72 1.63 -26.62
N GLY A 81 -11.45 2.83 -26.10
CA GLY A 81 -10.28 3.64 -26.41
C GLY A 81 -9.02 3.33 -25.59
N ARG A 82 -8.07 4.27 -25.58
CA ARG A 82 -6.85 4.18 -24.76
C ARG A 82 -7.08 4.87 -23.42
N TRP A 83 -6.67 4.22 -22.34
CA TRP A 83 -6.58 4.85 -21.03
C TRP A 83 -5.52 5.95 -21.03
N LYS A 84 -5.79 7.02 -20.29
CA LYS A 84 -4.88 8.14 -20.07
C LYS A 84 -4.64 8.30 -18.58
N GLN A 85 -3.41 8.54 -18.19
CA GLN A 85 -3.11 8.84 -16.80
C GLN A 85 -3.68 10.21 -16.43
N ALA A 86 -4.48 10.25 -15.37
CA ALA A 86 -5.05 11.47 -14.78
C ALA A 86 -4.15 12.06 -13.69
N GLY A 87 -3.24 11.26 -13.13
CA GLY A 87 -2.27 11.68 -12.13
C GLY A 87 -2.42 10.92 -10.80
N PRO A 88 -1.75 11.38 -9.74
CA PRO A 88 -0.79 12.46 -9.75
C PRO A 88 0.50 12.03 -10.45
N THR A 89 1.28 13.02 -10.83
CA THR A 89 2.68 12.80 -11.21
C THR A 89 3.65 13.33 -10.17
N ASN A 90 3.20 14.10 -9.18
CA ASN A 90 4.08 14.78 -8.21
C ASN A 90 4.12 14.10 -6.83
N ILE A 91 3.38 13.02 -6.64
CA ILE A 91 3.31 12.26 -5.40
C ILE A 91 3.59 10.82 -5.80
N GLY A 92 4.68 10.26 -5.29
CA GLY A 92 5.08 8.90 -5.61
C GLY A 92 4.22 7.86 -4.88
N GLY A 93 4.88 6.78 -4.52
CA GLY A 93 4.36 5.66 -3.76
C GLY A 93 5.55 4.85 -3.27
N ARG A 94 5.30 3.69 -2.67
CA ARG A 94 6.35 2.92 -2.02
C ARG A 94 7.48 2.45 -2.92
N ILE A 95 8.70 2.84 -2.57
CA ILE A 95 9.95 2.38 -3.18
C ILE A 95 10.66 1.39 -2.28
N VAL A 96 10.84 0.14 -2.73
CA VAL A 96 11.40 -0.95 -1.92
C VAL A 96 12.89 -1.22 -2.18
N SER A 97 13.40 -0.76 -3.32
CA SER A 97 14.79 -0.94 -3.74
C SER A 97 15.21 0.13 -4.75
N LEU A 98 16.48 0.53 -4.67
CA LEU A 98 17.13 1.52 -5.53
C LEU A 98 18.45 0.93 -6.06
N ALA A 99 18.81 1.28 -7.29
CA ALA A 99 20.11 0.93 -7.88
C ALA A 99 20.63 2.08 -8.76
N LEU A 100 21.95 2.17 -8.92
CA LEU A 100 22.62 3.20 -9.73
C LEU A 100 23.33 2.57 -10.92
N ASP A 101 23.31 3.22 -12.10
CA ASP A 101 24.10 2.73 -13.24
C ASP A 101 25.58 3.14 -13.07
N PRO A 102 26.51 2.21 -12.80
CA PRO A 102 27.91 2.57 -12.56
C PRO A 102 28.61 3.11 -13.81
N GLN A 103 28.02 2.96 -14.99
CA GLN A 103 28.55 3.48 -16.26
C GLN A 103 27.88 4.79 -16.68
N ARG A 104 26.85 5.26 -15.94
CA ARG A 104 26.08 6.46 -16.29
C ARG A 104 25.74 7.27 -15.05
N LYS A 105 26.45 8.38 -14.89
CA LYS A 105 26.17 9.41 -13.89
C LYS A 105 24.70 9.81 -13.89
N ASP A 106 24.24 10.18 -12.70
CA ASP A 106 22.88 10.70 -12.47
C ASP A 106 21.75 9.72 -12.89
N THR A 107 22.08 8.44 -13.15
CA THR A 107 21.11 7.41 -13.53
C THR A 107 20.74 6.54 -12.33
N VAL A 108 19.48 6.64 -11.91
CA VAL A 108 18.92 5.91 -10.76
C VAL A 108 17.76 5.05 -11.24
N TYR A 109 17.68 3.81 -10.77
CA TYR A 109 16.54 2.94 -10.94
C TYR A 109 15.78 2.80 -9.62
N ALA A 110 14.46 2.92 -9.67
CA ALA A 110 13.58 2.79 -8.52
C ALA A 110 12.57 1.66 -8.75
N ALA A 111 12.58 0.67 -7.86
CA ALA A 111 11.63 -0.42 -7.84
C ALA A 111 10.46 -0.06 -6.92
N ALA A 112 9.31 0.27 -7.53
CA ALA A 112 8.08 0.57 -6.79
C ALA A 112 7.35 -0.73 -6.43
N ALA A 113 6.88 -0.85 -5.18
CA ALA A 113 6.30 -2.08 -4.61
C ALA A 113 5.23 -2.73 -5.50
N SER A 114 4.37 -1.91 -6.11
CA SER A 114 3.27 -2.32 -7.01
C SER A 114 3.18 -1.48 -8.30
N GLY A 115 4.22 -0.69 -8.60
CA GLY A 115 4.23 0.29 -9.69
C GLY A 115 5.23 0.05 -10.83
N GLY A 116 5.99 -1.05 -10.76
CA GLY A 116 7.02 -1.41 -11.74
C GLY A 116 8.39 -0.76 -11.48
N LEU A 117 9.32 -0.93 -12.42
CA LEU A 117 10.64 -0.29 -12.40
C LEU A 117 10.63 1.04 -13.15
N TRP A 118 11.26 2.03 -12.54
CA TRP A 118 11.41 3.38 -13.08
C TRP A 118 12.88 3.78 -13.18
N ARG A 119 13.20 4.67 -14.11
CA ARG A 119 14.56 5.17 -14.34
C ARG A 119 14.56 6.70 -14.38
N SER A 120 15.45 7.31 -13.62
CA SER A 120 15.87 8.70 -13.76
C SER A 120 17.22 8.77 -14.47
N THR A 121 17.45 9.87 -15.19
CA THR A 121 18.76 10.23 -15.78
C THR A 121 19.17 11.66 -15.43
N ASP A 122 18.54 12.22 -14.40
CA ASP A 122 18.67 13.61 -13.95
C ASP A 122 18.80 13.67 -12.43
N ALA A 123 19.53 12.70 -11.88
CA ALA A 123 19.83 12.56 -10.46
C ALA A 123 18.57 12.44 -9.60
N GLY A 124 17.65 11.56 -9.98
CA GLY A 124 16.44 11.26 -9.23
C GLY A 124 15.36 12.35 -9.27
N LYS A 125 15.49 13.33 -10.17
CA LYS A 125 14.52 14.43 -10.26
C LYS A 125 13.25 14.02 -11.00
N THR A 126 13.37 13.30 -12.12
CA THR A 126 12.23 12.79 -12.89
C THR A 126 12.41 11.32 -13.23
N PHE A 127 11.31 10.55 -13.17
CA PHE A 127 11.32 9.12 -13.42
C PHE A 127 10.48 8.74 -14.64
N ALA A 128 11.06 7.94 -15.55
CA ALA A 128 10.39 7.36 -16.70
C ALA A 128 10.29 5.83 -16.57
N PRO A 129 9.30 5.17 -17.20
CA PRO A 129 9.17 3.71 -17.12
C PRO A 129 10.41 2.99 -17.64
N ALA A 130 10.88 1.98 -16.90
CA ALA A 130 11.96 1.07 -17.28
C ALA A 130 11.50 -0.41 -17.24
N TRP A 131 10.20 -0.63 -17.14
CA TRP A 131 9.53 -1.93 -17.06
C TRP A 131 8.34 -1.97 -18.02
N PRO A 132 8.06 -3.12 -18.67
CA PRO A 132 6.89 -3.26 -19.53
C PRO A 132 5.57 -3.20 -18.74
N ASP A 133 4.58 -2.54 -19.33
CA ASP A 133 3.22 -2.43 -18.78
C ASP A 133 2.51 -3.81 -18.74
N GLU A 134 2.93 -4.76 -19.57
CA GLU A 134 2.34 -6.11 -19.67
C GLU A 134 2.89 -7.11 -18.65
N GLY A 135 3.94 -6.74 -17.90
CA GLY A 135 4.48 -7.53 -16.80
C GLY A 135 3.73 -7.26 -15.49
N THR A 136 3.93 -8.13 -14.49
CA THR A 136 3.53 -7.78 -13.11
C THR A 136 4.19 -6.47 -12.71
N GLN A 137 3.44 -5.58 -12.06
CA GLN A 137 3.98 -4.32 -11.55
C GLN A 137 4.53 -4.46 -10.12
N ALA A 138 4.44 -5.66 -9.52
CA ALA A 138 4.96 -5.93 -8.20
C ALA A 138 6.49 -6.11 -8.22
N MET A 139 7.24 -5.27 -7.51
CA MET A 139 8.71 -5.31 -7.46
C MET A 139 9.21 -5.55 -6.04
N GLY A 140 10.32 -6.27 -5.92
CA GLY A 140 10.98 -6.54 -4.64
C GLY A 140 12.43 -6.06 -4.58
N ALA A 141 13.18 -6.18 -5.69
CA ALA A 141 14.58 -5.80 -5.74
C ALA A 141 14.99 -5.30 -7.14
N VAL A 142 15.95 -4.36 -7.18
CA VAL A 142 16.70 -4.01 -8.39
C VAL A 142 18.19 -3.97 -8.08
N ALA A 143 19.01 -4.47 -9.00
CA ALA A 143 20.46 -4.38 -8.94
C ALA A 143 21.06 -4.12 -10.33
N THR A 144 22.23 -3.49 -10.32
CA THR A 144 23.02 -3.09 -11.49
C THR A 144 24.40 -3.71 -11.38
N THR A 145 24.88 -4.32 -12.45
CA THR A 145 26.27 -4.84 -12.51
C THR A 145 27.26 -3.77 -12.93
N GLY A 146 28.57 -4.07 -12.88
CA GLY A 146 29.63 -3.14 -13.27
C GLY A 146 29.52 -2.64 -14.70
N GLU A 147 29.07 -3.47 -15.63
CA GLU A 147 28.82 -3.11 -17.05
C GLU A 147 27.45 -2.42 -17.27
N GLY A 148 26.63 -2.32 -16.23
CA GLY A 148 25.28 -1.75 -16.26
C GLY A 148 24.21 -2.71 -16.75
N THR A 149 24.43 -4.03 -16.63
CA THR A 149 23.37 -5.04 -16.77
C THR A 149 22.41 -4.87 -15.59
N LEU A 150 21.09 -4.91 -15.85
CA LEU A 150 20.08 -4.84 -14.80
C LEU A 150 19.53 -6.22 -14.45
N TYR A 151 19.33 -6.44 -13.16
CA TYR A 151 18.52 -7.52 -12.63
C TYR A 151 17.38 -6.94 -11.80
N VAL A 152 16.18 -7.46 -12.01
CA VAL A 152 14.98 -7.11 -11.23
C VAL A 152 14.38 -8.36 -10.66
N GLY A 153 14.20 -8.36 -9.34
CA GLY A 153 13.41 -9.33 -8.61
C GLY A 153 11.98 -8.81 -8.48
N THR A 154 11.02 -9.56 -9.01
CA THR A 154 9.59 -9.19 -8.92
C THR A 154 8.94 -9.77 -7.65
N GLY A 155 7.87 -9.12 -7.20
CA GLY A 155 7.10 -9.46 -5.99
C GLY A 155 7.62 -8.76 -4.75
N GLU A 156 6.72 -8.13 -4.00
CA GLU A 156 7.07 -7.31 -2.83
C GLU A 156 7.41 -8.17 -1.62
N ALA A 157 8.66 -8.08 -1.14
CA ALA A 157 9.17 -8.90 -0.04
C ALA A 157 8.95 -8.31 1.37
N ASN A 158 8.43 -7.08 1.47
CA ASN A 158 8.01 -6.48 2.75
C ASN A 158 6.54 -6.84 2.95
N PRO A 159 6.17 -7.82 3.80
CA PRO A 159 4.78 -8.22 3.91
C PRO A 159 4.02 -7.28 4.82
N GLY A 160 2.89 -6.75 4.36
CA GLY A 160 2.10 -5.79 5.11
C GLY A 160 1.60 -6.36 6.45
N GLY A 161 1.69 -5.55 7.49
CA GLY A 161 0.70 -5.44 8.56
C GLY A 161 -0.22 -4.28 8.23
N GLY A 162 -0.45 -4.07 6.92
CA GLY A 162 -1.20 -2.94 6.40
C GLY A 162 -1.21 -2.67 4.92
N SER A 163 -0.14 -2.92 4.19
CA SER A 163 -0.26 -2.76 2.75
C SER A 163 -0.86 -3.96 2.05
N LEU A 164 -1.55 -3.71 0.93
CA LEU A 164 -1.66 -4.71 -0.12
C LEU A 164 -0.24 -5.06 -0.62
N THR A 165 0.10 -6.34 -0.61
CA THR A 165 1.33 -6.85 -1.24
C THR A 165 0.96 -7.86 -2.32
N TYR A 166 1.78 -7.92 -3.38
CA TYR A 166 1.52 -8.74 -4.55
C TYR A 166 2.73 -9.61 -4.88
N GLU A 167 2.46 -10.84 -5.29
CA GLU A 167 3.48 -11.75 -5.76
C GLU A 167 3.98 -11.35 -7.16
N GLY A 168 5.24 -11.67 -7.39
CA GLY A 168 5.92 -11.54 -8.66
C GLY A 168 6.04 -12.87 -9.39
N THR A 169 6.92 -12.86 -10.38
CA THR A 169 7.16 -13.95 -11.33
C THR A 169 8.63 -14.31 -11.46
N GLY A 170 9.44 -14.01 -10.44
CA GLY A 170 10.87 -14.34 -10.36
C GLY A 170 11.79 -13.20 -10.79
N ILE A 171 12.96 -13.55 -11.31
CA ILE A 171 14.03 -12.60 -11.67
C ILE A 171 14.02 -12.35 -13.17
N TYR A 172 14.24 -11.10 -13.55
CA TYR A 172 14.45 -10.68 -14.93
C TYR A 172 15.78 -10.00 -15.11
N ARG A 173 16.40 -10.21 -16.29
CA ARG A 173 17.66 -9.58 -16.70
C ARG A 173 17.43 -8.68 -17.91
N SER A 174 18.10 -7.53 -17.92
CA SER A 174 18.19 -6.62 -19.06
C SER A 174 19.64 -6.26 -19.35
N ASP A 175 20.11 -6.58 -20.56
CA ASP A 175 21.44 -6.21 -21.04
C ASP A 175 21.45 -4.81 -21.73
N ASN A 176 20.30 -4.14 -21.74
CA ASN A 176 20.10 -2.85 -22.42
C ASN A 176 19.37 -1.85 -21.53
N ARG A 177 19.73 -1.83 -20.24
CA ARG A 177 19.34 -0.79 -19.27
C ARG A 177 17.82 -0.59 -19.17
N GLY A 178 17.08 -1.69 -19.19
CA GLY A 178 15.63 -1.72 -18.98
C GLY A 178 14.78 -1.58 -20.24
N THR A 179 15.40 -1.56 -21.43
CA THR A 179 14.64 -1.48 -22.70
C THR A 179 13.94 -2.80 -23.03
N SER A 180 14.57 -3.94 -22.72
CA SER A 180 13.99 -5.28 -22.88
C SER A 180 14.44 -6.20 -21.76
N TRP A 181 13.60 -7.17 -21.42
CA TRP A 181 13.78 -8.05 -20.27
C TRP A 181 13.61 -9.51 -20.66
N ARG A 182 14.36 -10.41 -20.02
CA ARG A 182 14.14 -11.86 -20.05
C ARG A 182 14.00 -12.40 -18.64
N ASN A 183 13.05 -13.31 -18.41
CA ASN A 183 12.99 -14.03 -17.15
C ASN A 183 14.20 -14.99 -17.08
N VAL A 184 14.92 -14.96 -15.96
CA VAL A 184 16.12 -15.78 -15.72
C VAL A 184 15.93 -16.76 -14.56
N GLY A 185 14.70 -16.96 -14.07
CA GLY A 185 14.40 -18.00 -13.09
C GLY A 185 13.82 -17.48 -11.77
N LEU A 186 13.89 -18.34 -10.76
CA LEU A 186 13.25 -18.17 -9.43
C LEU A 186 11.75 -17.82 -9.48
N ARG A 187 11.02 -18.33 -10.49
CA ARG A 187 9.60 -18.03 -10.72
C ARG A 187 8.69 -18.47 -9.57
N ASP A 188 9.08 -19.48 -8.82
CA ASP A 188 8.33 -20.05 -7.70
C ASP A 188 8.68 -19.38 -6.37
N SER A 189 9.50 -18.32 -6.39
CA SER A 189 9.80 -17.56 -5.19
C SER A 189 8.60 -16.72 -4.75
N GLY A 190 7.73 -16.28 -5.65
CA GLY A 190 6.63 -15.36 -5.29
C GLY A 190 7.14 -13.95 -4.95
N THR A 191 8.18 -13.79 -4.14
CA THR A 191 8.81 -12.49 -3.84
C THR A 191 10.33 -12.63 -3.82
N ILE A 192 11.05 -11.61 -4.26
CA ILE A 192 12.53 -11.54 -4.24
C ILE A 192 12.93 -10.38 -3.33
N GLY A 193 13.64 -10.67 -2.23
CA GLY A 193 13.97 -9.68 -1.21
C GLY A 193 15.17 -8.80 -1.54
N ALA A 194 16.20 -9.40 -2.13
CA ALA A 194 17.45 -8.71 -2.46
C ALA A 194 18.22 -9.44 -3.56
N ILE A 195 19.02 -8.68 -4.30
CA ILE A 195 19.97 -9.18 -5.31
C ILE A 195 21.32 -8.52 -5.00
N ALA A 196 22.34 -9.32 -4.70
CA ALA A 196 23.70 -8.85 -4.49
C ALA A 196 24.58 -9.30 -5.66
N VAL A 197 25.18 -8.34 -6.37
CA VAL A 197 26.09 -8.58 -7.49
C VAL A 197 27.52 -8.67 -6.96
N ASP A 198 28.27 -9.71 -7.33
CA ASP A 198 29.69 -9.79 -7.00
C ASP A 198 30.47 -8.72 -7.80
N PRO A 199 31.20 -7.80 -7.15
CA PRO A 199 31.91 -6.73 -7.85
C PRO A 199 33.07 -7.24 -8.72
N ARG A 200 33.44 -8.53 -8.60
CA ARG A 200 34.51 -9.16 -9.38
C ARG A 200 34.02 -9.78 -10.69
N ASP A 201 32.72 -10.07 -10.80
CA ASP A 201 32.14 -10.82 -11.91
C ASP A 201 30.64 -10.51 -12.08
N ASP A 202 30.31 -9.84 -13.19
CA ASP A 202 28.95 -9.41 -13.56
C ASP A 202 27.96 -10.58 -13.80
N ASP A 203 28.46 -11.79 -14.05
CA ASP A 203 27.64 -13.00 -14.20
C ASP A 203 27.46 -13.74 -12.86
N ARG A 204 28.08 -13.25 -11.77
CA ARG A 204 27.99 -13.85 -10.43
C ARG A 204 27.10 -13.05 -9.49
N LEU A 205 26.00 -13.65 -9.06
CA LEU A 205 25.01 -12.99 -8.20
C LEU A 205 24.49 -13.91 -7.10
N LEU A 206 24.23 -13.33 -5.93
CA LEU A 206 23.42 -13.95 -4.89
C LEU A 206 22.03 -13.32 -4.84
N VAL A 207 21.01 -14.15 -4.63
CA VAL A 207 19.62 -13.70 -4.57
C VAL A 207 18.95 -14.26 -3.33
N ALA A 208 18.35 -13.35 -2.57
CA ALA A 208 17.50 -13.66 -1.43
C ALA A 208 16.07 -13.96 -1.93
N ALA A 209 15.74 -15.24 -2.02
CA ALA A 209 14.42 -15.72 -2.39
C ALA A 209 13.55 -15.78 -1.12
N ASN A 210 12.61 -14.85 -1.00
CA ASN A 210 11.83 -14.69 0.22
C ASN A 210 10.63 -15.65 0.26
N GLY A 211 10.12 -16.10 -0.87
CA GLY A 211 8.98 -17.01 -0.89
C GLY A 211 7.63 -16.28 -0.90
N SER A 212 6.55 -17.05 -1.00
CA SER A 212 5.18 -16.54 -0.90
C SER A 212 4.85 -16.17 0.54
N LEU A 213 4.13 -15.06 0.74
CA LEU A 213 3.59 -14.71 2.05
C LEU A 213 2.44 -15.66 2.50
N TYR A 214 1.77 -16.30 1.53
CA TYR A 214 0.50 -16.99 1.73
C TYR A 214 0.64 -18.51 1.66
N SER A 215 1.50 -19.00 0.77
CA SER A 215 1.64 -20.42 0.47
C SER A 215 2.99 -20.97 0.94
N GLY A 216 2.96 -22.15 1.56
CA GLY A 216 4.16 -22.86 2.00
C GLY A 216 5.01 -23.38 0.84
N GLY A 217 6.31 -23.53 1.08
CA GLY A 217 7.30 -24.06 0.16
C GLY A 217 7.69 -23.06 -0.93
N GLY A 218 8.14 -23.59 -2.08
CA GLY A 218 8.56 -22.77 -3.22
C GLY A 218 10.06 -22.56 -3.23
N GLN A 219 10.51 -21.62 -4.05
CA GLN A 219 11.90 -21.22 -4.06
C GLN A 219 12.14 -20.25 -2.91
N ARG A 220 12.84 -20.71 -1.88
CA ARG A 220 13.20 -19.92 -0.69
C ARG A 220 14.67 -20.12 -0.33
N GLY A 221 15.23 -19.18 0.42
CA GLY A 221 16.64 -19.20 0.85
C GLY A 221 17.52 -18.35 -0.05
N VAL A 222 18.83 -18.60 -0.04
CA VAL A 222 19.78 -17.86 -0.89
C VAL A 222 20.18 -18.72 -2.08
N TYR A 223 20.09 -18.14 -3.28
CA TYR A 223 20.50 -18.75 -4.53
C TYR A 223 21.71 -18.03 -5.10
N LEU A 224 22.68 -18.79 -5.61
CA LEU A 224 23.85 -18.31 -6.32
C LEU A 224 23.71 -18.65 -7.81
N THR A 225 24.10 -17.72 -8.67
CA THR A 225 24.42 -17.96 -10.08
C THR A 225 25.85 -17.51 -10.36
N THR A 226 26.50 -18.15 -11.32
CA THR A 226 27.83 -17.81 -11.84
C THR A 226 27.83 -17.71 -13.37
N ASP A 227 26.64 -17.69 -13.99
CA ASP A 227 26.46 -17.68 -15.43
C ASP A 227 25.41 -16.63 -15.88
N GLY A 228 25.19 -15.62 -15.04
CA GLY A 228 24.29 -14.49 -15.30
C GLY A 228 22.82 -14.88 -15.27
N GLY A 229 22.46 -15.85 -14.44
CA GLY A 229 21.10 -16.35 -14.22
C GLY A 229 20.65 -17.41 -15.23
N ARG A 230 21.55 -18.06 -15.98
CA ARG A 230 21.17 -19.21 -16.82
C ARG A 230 20.89 -20.44 -15.96
N SER A 231 21.59 -20.57 -14.83
CA SER A 231 21.35 -21.59 -13.81
C SER A 231 21.46 -21.00 -12.40
N TRP A 232 20.78 -21.64 -11.45
CA TRP A 232 20.73 -21.22 -10.05
C TRP A 232 20.98 -22.42 -9.13
N GLN A 233 21.88 -22.24 -8.16
CA GLN A 233 22.14 -23.18 -7.08
C GLN A 233 21.60 -22.59 -5.77
N ARG A 234 20.74 -23.31 -5.05
CA ARG A 234 20.40 -22.94 -3.67
C ARG A 234 21.59 -23.25 -2.77
N THR A 235 22.19 -22.24 -2.15
CA THR A 235 23.37 -22.39 -1.29
C THR A 235 23.05 -22.22 0.20
N LEU A 236 22.02 -21.44 0.55
CA LEU A 236 21.44 -21.41 1.89
C LEU A 236 20.03 -21.98 1.87
N ASP A 237 19.81 -23.09 2.56
CA ASP A 237 18.50 -23.72 2.70
C ASP A 237 17.71 -23.11 3.87
N VAL A 238 16.43 -23.44 3.93
CA VAL A 238 15.46 -22.87 4.86
C VAL A 238 15.01 -23.87 5.91
N ALA A 239 14.71 -23.40 7.12
CA ALA A 239 14.38 -24.27 8.24
C ALA A 239 12.96 -24.87 8.14
N ASN A 240 12.03 -24.15 7.50
CA ASN A 240 10.67 -24.61 7.27
C ASN A 240 10.07 -23.98 6.00
N GLU A 241 8.83 -24.38 5.67
CA GLU A 241 8.16 -24.01 4.42
C GLU A 241 7.75 -22.52 4.32
N PHE A 242 7.83 -21.76 5.42
CA PHE A 242 7.54 -20.31 5.49
C PHE A 242 8.77 -19.46 5.85
N THR A 243 9.94 -20.09 6.05
CA THR A 243 11.20 -19.36 6.20
C THR A 243 11.66 -18.89 4.82
N GLY A 244 11.87 -17.59 4.64
CA GLY A 244 12.44 -17.00 3.43
C GLY A 244 13.70 -16.20 3.68
N ALA A 245 14.35 -15.73 2.62
CA ALA A 245 15.44 -14.78 2.70
C ALA A 245 14.96 -13.38 2.25
N PRO A 246 14.77 -12.41 3.14
CA PRO A 246 14.48 -11.02 2.76
C PRO A 246 15.72 -10.24 2.33
N GLU A 247 16.93 -10.67 2.72
CA GLU A 247 18.15 -9.90 2.53
C GLU A 247 19.37 -10.81 2.30
N VAL A 248 20.23 -10.38 1.38
CA VAL A 248 21.59 -10.90 1.17
C VAL A 248 22.49 -9.73 0.79
N THR A 249 23.66 -9.64 1.39
CA THR A 249 24.64 -8.57 1.13
C THR A 249 26.05 -9.15 1.09
N ILE A 250 26.87 -8.61 0.19
CA ILE A 250 28.29 -8.95 0.07
C ILE A 250 29.09 -7.90 0.85
N ASP A 251 30.06 -8.33 1.65
CA ASP A 251 30.98 -7.41 2.32
C ASP A 251 31.73 -6.60 1.24
N PRO A 252 31.59 -5.26 1.22
CA PRO A 252 32.19 -4.41 0.20
C PRO A 252 33.72 -4.45 0.19
N THR A 253 34.34 -4.95 1.27
CA THR A 253 35.80 -5.02 1.43
C THR A 253 36.38 -6.40 1.15
N ASP A 254 35.54 -7.44 1.14
CA ASP A 254 35.92 -8.85 0.99
C ASP A 254 34.76 -9.65 0.36
N PRO A 255 34.70 -9.78 -0.98
CA PRO A 255 33.55 -10.41 -1.63
C PRO A 255 33.38 -11.92 -1.39
N ASP A 256 34.34 -12.59 -0.76
CA ASP A 256 34.15 -13.96 -0.27
C ASP A 256 33.36 -13.99 1.03
N ARG A 257 33.24 -12.86 1.72
CA ARG A 257 32.39 -12.69 2.88
C ARG A 257 31.01 -12.21 2.49
N VAL A 258 30.01 -13.03 2.78
CA VAL A 258 28.61 -12.74 2.44
C VAL A 258 27.74 -12.93 3.66
N TYR A 259 26.76 -12.05 3.84
CA TYR A 259 25.78 -12.13 4.92
C TYR A 259 24.38 -12.30 4.34
N ALA A 260 23.56 -13.10 5.02
CA ALA A 260 22.16 -13.29 4.67
C ALA A 260 21.30 -13.29 5.92
N VAL A 261 20.05 -12.83 5.76
CA VAL A 261 19.02 -12.99 6.79
C VAL A 261 18.03 -14.04 6.29
N LEU A 262 17.67 -14.97 7.17
CA LEU A 262 16.47 -15.77 7.01
C LEU A 262 15.39 -15.28 7.97
N TRP A 263 14.12 -15.42 7.58
CA TRP A 263 12.98 -14.92 8.33
C TRP A 263 11.72 -15.75 8.10
N ASP A 264 11.13 -16.22 9.21
CA ASP A 264 9.82 -16.87 9.20
C ASP A 264 8.71 -15.84 9.00
N HIS A 265 7.98 -15.96 7.89
CA HIS A 265 6.84 -15.09 7.63
C HIS A 265 5.68 -15.83 6.96
N ARG A 266 4.49 -15.65 7.54
CA ARG A 266 3.23 -16.17 7.00
C ARG A 266 2.08 -15.26 7.35
N ARG A 267 1.17 -15.10 6.40
CA ARG A 267 -0.14 -14.46 6.62
C ARG A 267 -1.29 -15.44 6.39
N THR A 268 -2.18 -15.57 7.37
CA THR A 268 -3.47 -16.29 7.27
C THR A 268 -4.60 -15.37 7.74
N PRO A 269 -5.86 -15.58 7.29
CA PRO A 269 -7.02 -14.72 7.61
C PRO A 269 -7.13 -14.19 9.04
N GLU A 270 -6.65 -14.96 10.00
CA GLU A 270 -6.81 -14.71 11.42
C GLU A 270 -5.46 -14.49 12.12
N LYS A 271 -4.32 -14.57 11.42
CA LYS A 271 -3.01 -14.50 12.05
C LYS A 271 -1.87 -14.05 11.14
N ARG A 272 -1.05 -13.18 11.72
CA ARG A 272 0.31 -12.89 11.25
C ARG A 272 1.33 -13.70 12.03
N THR A 273 2.24 -14.36 11.33
CA THR A 273 3.37 -15.05 11.99
C THR A 273 4.65 -14.53 11.37
N TYR A 274 5.23 -13.48 11.98
CA TYR A 274 6.38 -12.71 11.49
C TYR A 274 7.56 -12.86 12.44
N GLY A 275 8.11 -14.06 12.47
CA GLY A 275 9.15 -14.50 13.38
C GLY A 275 9.00 -15.98 13.71
N GLY A 276 10.10 -16.60 14.13
CA GLY A 276 10.16 -18.03 14.38
C GLY A 276 11.56 -18.61 14.30
N VAL A 277 11.64 -19.93 14.50
CA VAL A 277 12.91 -20.67 14.59
C VAL A 277 13.72 -20.67 13.28
N GLY A 278 13.10 -20.36 12.14
CA GLY A 278 13.84 -20.18 10.89
C GLY A 278 14.55 -18.84 10.77
N SER A 279 14.26 -17.88 11.66
CA SER A 279 14.84 -16.55 11.61
C SER A 279 16.27 -16.49 12.16
N GLY A 280 17.13 -15.73 11.50
CA GLY A 280 18.50 -15.51 11.95
C GLY A 280 19.41 -14.87 10.90
N VAL A 281 20.62 -14.55 11.34
CA VAL A 281 21.69 -14.04 10.48
C VAL A 281 22.65 -15.17 10.16
N PHE A 282 23.07 -15.25 8.91
CA PHE A 282 24.00 -16.25 8.39
C PHE A 282 25.18 -15.57 7.72
N ARG A 283 26.34 -16.17 7.82
CA ARG A 283 27.57 -15.72 7.17
C ARG A 283 28.15 -16.83 6.31
N SER A 284 28.75 -16.43 5.20
CA SER A 284 29.62 -17.24 4.39
C SER A 284 30.99 -16.58 4.30
N LEU A 285 32.04 -17.41 4.19
CA LEU A 285 33.44 -17.00 3.99
C LEU A 285 34.02 -17.54 2.67
N ASP A 286 33.18 -18.11 1.80
CA ASP A 286 33.55 -18.71 0.51
C ASP A 286 32.67 -18.19 -0.64
N GLY A 287 32.24 -16.94 -0.53
CA GLY A 287 31.40 -16.25 -1.51
C GLY A 287 29.93 -16.64 -1.44
N GLY A 288 29.46 -17.30 -0.40
CA GLY A 288 28.09 -17.76 -0.28
C GLY A 288 27.84 -19.18 -0.80
N LEU A 289 28.88 -20.02 -0.86
CA LEU A 289 28.75 -21.44 -1.20
C LEU A 289 28.37 -22.25 0.04
N THR A 290 28.98 -21.97 1.19
CA THR A 290 28.65 -22.55 2.48
C THR A 290 28.33 -21.47 3.51
N TRP A 291 27.48 -21.81 4.48
CA TRP A 291 26.91 -20.85 5.42
C TRP A 291 26.95 -21.37 6.84
N GLU A 292 27.20 -20.47 7.78
CA GLU A 292 27.06 -20.68 9.21
C GLU A 292 26.05 -19.69 9.79
N ARG A 293 25.23 -20.14 10.74
CA ARG A 293 24.38 -19.21 11.50
C ARG A 293 25.25 -18.45 12.48
N LEU A 294 25.17 -17.12 12.45
CA LEU A 294 25.88 -16.30 13.42
C LEU A 294 25.22 -16.38 14.80
N GLY A 295 26.08 -16.45 15.81
CA GLY A 295 25.76 -16.40 17.23
C GLY A 295 26.56 -15.30 17.91
N GLY A 296 27.18 -15.60 19.06
CA GLY A 296 28.18 -14.69 19.65
C GLY A 296 27.63 -13.39 20.25
N GLY A 297 26.32 -13.34 20.56
CA GLY A 297 25.65 -12.19 21.18
C GLY A 297 24.32 -11.82 20.51
N LEU A 298 24.15 -12.20 19.23
CA LEU A 298 22.85 -12.17 18.56
C LEU A 298 21.88 -13.20 19.18
N PRO A 299 20.56 -13.02 19.01
CA PRO A 299 19.58 -13.98 19.50
C PRO A 299 19.83 -15.42 19.04
N GLU A 300 19.75 -16.34 20.00
CA GLU A 300 19.73 -17.77 19.72
C GLU A 300 18.51 -18.13 18.87
N GLN A 301 18.57 -19.30 18.24
CA GLN A 301 17.43 -19.81 17.48
C GLN A 301 16.22 -19.99 18.39
N GLY A 302 15.09 -19.34 18.08
CA GLY A 302 13.93 -19.37 18.94
C GLY A 302 12.66 -18.83 18.30
N PRO A 303 11.49 -19.09 18.91
CA PRO A 303 10.20 -18.70 18.36
C PRO A 303 9.94 -17.18 18.37
N ASP A 304 10.71 -16.42 19.16
CA ASP A 304 10.52 -14.99 19.35
C ASP A 304 11.43 -14.13 18.46
N VAL A 305 12.22 -14.74 17.58
CA VAL A 305 13.11 -14.04 16.65
C VAL A 305 12.33 -13.56 15.43
N GLY A 306 12.10 -12.26 15.36
CA GLY A 306 11.45 -11.59 14.23
C GLY A 306 12.41 -11.26 13.08
N ARG A 307 12.03 -10.28 12.27
CA ARG A 307 12.88 -9.81 11.15
C ARG A 307 14.12 -9.12 11.70
N ILE A 308 15.28 -9.46 11.14
CA ILE A 308 16.56 -8.83 11.43
C ILE A 308 16.99 -8.05 10.18
N GLY A 309 17.53 -6.85 10.35
CA GLY A 309 18.29 -6.16 9.30
C GLY A 309 19.78 -6.23 9.60
N ILE A 310 20.62 -6.36 8.58
CA ILE A 310 22.08 -6.36 8.71
C ILE A 310 22.75 -5.40 7.72
N ALA A 311 23.79 -4.70 8.16
CA ALA A 311 24.63 -3.89 7.28
C ALA A 311 26.12 -4.10 7.59
N ALA A 312 26.93 -4.16 6.53
CA ALA A 312 28.38 -4.21 6.58
C ALA A 312 28.98 -2.85 6.22
N SER A 313 30.06 -2.47 6.90
CA SER A 313 30.77 -1.22 6.64
C SER A 313 31.75 -1.36 5.47
N ALA A 314 31.78 -0.37 4.58
CA ALA A 314 32.83 -0.24 3.56
C ALA A 314 34.11 0.43 4.08
N SER A 315 33.98 1.35 5.03
CA SER A 315 35.10 2.13 5.60
C SER A 315 35.84 1.43 6.74
N GLU A 316 35.28 0.38 7.32
CA GLU A 316 35.90 -0.41 8.40
C GLU A 316 35.66 -1.92 8.16
N PRO A 317 36.60 -2.63 7.50
CA PRO A 317 36.46 -4.07 7.23
C PRO A 317 36.12 -4.88 8.48
N GLY A 318 35.07 -5.72 8.39
CA GLY A 318 34.60 -6.54 9.52
C GLY A 318 33.67 -5.82 10.51
N ARG A 319 33.45 -4.50 10.37
CA ARG A 319 32.41 -3.80 11.13
C ARG A 319 31.04 -4.13 10.57
N LEU A 320 30.15 -4.61 11.44
CA LEU A 320 28.75 -4.87 11.13
C LEU A 320 27.82 -4.16 12.12
N TYR A 321 26.59 -3.93 11.67
CA TYR A 321 25.47 -3.53 12.51
C TYR A 321 24.27 -4.44 12.25
N ALA A 322 23.48 -4.70 13.29
CA ALA A 322 22.24 -5.43 13.16
C ALA A 322 21.14 -4.79 14.02
N ILE A 323 19.95 -4.66 13.43
CA ILE A 323 18.71 -4.34 14.15
C ILE A 323 17.86 -5.60 14.25
N VAL A 324 17.49 -5.97 15.47
CA VAL A 324 16.72 -7.17 15.76
C VAL A 324 15.34 -6.77 16.23
N ASN A 325 14.33 -7.43 15.66
CA ASN A 325 12.95 -7.32 16.10
C ASN A 325 12.45 -8.64 16.69
N GLN A 326 11.46 -8.53 17.57
CA GLN A 326 10.72 -9.68 18.08
C GLN A 326 9.69 -10.14 17.05
N THR A 327 9.13 -11.32 17.29
CA THR A 327 7.96 -11.79 16.54
C THR A 327 6.86 -10.73 16.52
N SER A 328 6.31 -10.47 15.34
CA SER A 328 5.30 -9.43 15.08
C SER A 328 5.80 -7.99 15.13
N GLY A 329 7.11 -7.73 15.24
CA GLY A 329 7.71 -6.43 14.90
C GLY A 329 8.15 -5.49 16.01
N PRO A 330 7.84 -5.69 17.31
CA PRO A 330 8.44 -4.86 18.35
C PRO A 330 9.97 -4.89 18.28
N PHE A 331 10.60 -3.75 18.49
CA PHE A 331 12.05 -3.65 18.58
C PHE A 331 12.61 -4.55 19.69
N ALA A 332 13.67 -5.32 19.40
CA ALA A 332 14.31 -6.22 20.35
C ALA A 332 15.71 -5.77 20.75
N GLY A 333 16.48 -5.22 19.81
CA GLY A 333 17.75 -4.62 20.12
C GLY A 333 18.61 -4.20 18.93
N PHE A 334 19.67 -3.46 19.23
CA PHE A 334 20.66 -2.99 18.25
C PHE A 334 22.06 -3.45 18.61
N TYR A 335 22.79 -4.00 17.63
CA TYR A 335 24.04 -4.70 17.85
C TYR A 335 25.11 -4.23 16.87
N THR A 336 26.38 -4.33 17.28
CA THR A 336 27.53 -4.16 16.40
C THR A 336 28.52 -5.31 16.58
N SER A 337 29.23 -5.65 15.51
CA SER A 337 30.41 -6.52 15.52
C SER A 337 31.59 -5.76 14.93
N ALA A 338 32.81 -6.03 15.41
CA ALA A 338 34.06 -5.49 14.87
C ALA A 338 34.94 -6.57 14.22
N ASP A 339 34.47 -7.82 14.22
CA ASP A 339 35.22 -9.02 13.87
C ASP A 339 34.44 -9.87 12.86
N ALA A 340 33.78 -9.20 11.92
CA ALA A 340 33.07 -9.82 10.81
C ALA A 340 31.94 -10.77 11.24
N GLY A 341 31.34 -10.52 12.41
CA GLY A 341 30.19 -11.25 12.93
C GLY A 341 30.50 -12.39 13.90
N GLU A 342 31.76 -12.59 14.30
CA GLU A 342 32.15 -13.60 15.30
C GLU A 342 31.57 -13.27 16.68
N THR A 343 31.72 -12.01 17.11
CA THR A 343 31.18 -11.52 18.38
C THR A 343 30.35 -10.26 18.19
N TRP A 344 29.26 -10.17 18.95
CA TRP A 344 28.30 -9.08 18.87
C TRP A 344 28.15 -8.39 20.21
N THR A 345 28.24 -7.07 20.18
CA THR A 345 27.99 -6.20 21.32
C THR A 345 26.64 -5.52 21.14
N ARG A 346 25.75 -5.72 22.11
CA ARG A 346 24.49 -4.96 22.18
C ARG A 346 24.79 -3.52 22.60
N LEU A 347 24.25 -2.56 21.87
CA LEU A 347 24.46 -1.13 22.06
C LEU A 347 23.32 -0.48 22.87
N PRO A 348 23.47 0.77 23.34
CA PRO A 348 22.38 1.51 23.97
C PRO A 348 21.19 1.71 23.04
N GLU A 349 19.97 1.64 23.59
CA GLU A 349 18.71 1.67 22.84
C GLU A 349 17.82 2.82 23.37
N PRO A 350 18.17 4.07 23.06
CA PRO A 350 17.36 5.21 23.48
C PRO A 350 15.97 5.18 22.84
N ASP A 351 15.02 5.88 23.44
CA ASP A 351 13.62 5.89 23.01
C ASP A 351 13.48 6.30 21.53
N VAL A 352 14.24 7.29 21.06
CA VAL A 352 14.27 7.70 19.64
C VAL A 352 14.49 6.52 18.67
N LEU A 353 15.38 5.58 18.99
CA LEU A 353 15.61 4.40 18.16
C LEU A 353 14.45 3.40 18.28
N LYS A 354 14.00 3.10 19.49
CA LYS A 354 12.92 2.12 19.72
C LYS A 354 11.60 2.59 19.10
N ASP A 355 11.26 3.85 19.33
CA ASP A 355 10.01 4.47 18.88
C ASP A 355 9.97 4.60 17.35
N SER A 356 11.14 4.74 16.70
CA SER A 356 11.22 4.75 15.24
C SER A 356 10.66 3.48 14.59
N GLN A 357 10.72 2.34 15.29
CA GLN A 357 10.19 1.07 14.79
C GLN A 357 8.71 0.89 15.11
N SER A 358 8.18 1.65 16.07
CA SER A 358 6.84 1.46 16.62
C SER A 358 6.57 -0.02 16.93
N SER A 359 5.64 -0.67 16.24
CA SER A 359 5.42 -2.12 16.28
C SER A 359 5.60 -2.79 14.90
N PHE A 360 6.35 -2.13 14.00
CA PHE A 360 6.50 -2.49 12.58
C PHE A 360 7.95 -2.76 12.19
N GLY A 361 8.82 -3.18 13.10
CA GLY A 361 10.20 -3.53 12.74
C GLY A 361 10.32 -4.61 11.64
N TRP A 362 9.28 -5.44 11.43
CA TRP A 362 9.20 -6.35 10.27
C TRP A 362 8.96 -5.64 8.93
N TRP A 363 8.43 -4.42 8.93
CA TRP A 363 8.13 -3.63 7.74
C TRP A 363 9.40 -2.96 7.21
N PHE A 364 10.17 -2.37 8.11
CA PHE A 364 11.41 -1.65 7.81
C PHE A 364 12.58 -2.62 7.67
N GLY A 365 12.95 -3.27 8.78
CA GLY A 365 13.94 -4.35 8.85
C GLY A 365 15.25 -4.09 8.11
N LYS A 366 15.68 -2.83 7.98
CA LYS A 366 16.83 -2.39 7.19
C LYS A 366 17.62 -1.31 7.92
N LEU A 367 18.92 -1.29 7.65
CA LEU A 367 19.85 -0.28 8.10
C LEU A 367 20.97 -0.17 7.08
N TRP A 368 21.67 0.94 7.10
CA TRP A 368 22.73 1.26 6.15
C TRP A 368 23.87 1.94 6.90
N VAL A 369 25.09 1.64 6.48
CA VAL A 369 26.31 2.28 6.99
C VAL A 369 26.83 3.19 5.90
N ASP A 370 27.23 4.40 6.27
CA ASP A 370 27.87 5.32 5.36
C ASP A 370 29.16 4.68 4.78
N PRO A 371 29.37 4.72 3.46
CA PRO A 371 30.52 4.07 2.84
C PRO A 371 31.87 4.66 3.29
N ASP A 372 31.91 5.92 3.74
CA ASP A 372 33.12 6.64 4.13
C ASP A 372 33.31 6.74 5.66
N ASP A 373 32.28 6.56 6.48
CA ASP A 373 32.38 6.56 7.96
C ASP A 373 31.53 5.46 8.63
N SER A 374 32.19 4.44 9.15
CA SER A 374 31.55 3.28 9.79
C SER A 374 30.73 3.62 11.03
N ARG A 375 30.96 4.81 11.63
CA ARG A 375 30.22 5.29 12.80
C ARG A 375 28.91 5.96 12.40
N GLN A 376 28.73 6.27 11.13
CA GLN A 376 27.50 6.83 10.61
C GLN A 376 26.58 5.70 10.14
N VAL A 377 25.45 5.56 10.83
CA VAL A 377 24.50 4.48 10.58
C VAL A 377 23.10 5.07 10.47
N HIS A 378 22.41 4.71 9.39
CA HIS A 378 21.01 5.05 9.15
C HIS A 378 20.16 3.81 9.38
N VAL A 379 19.08 3.93 10.15
CA VAL A 379 18.13 2.85 10.40
C VAL A 379 16.78 3.24 9.80
N ALA A 380 16.22 2.32 9.03
CA ALA A 380 14.88 2.46 8.49
C ALA A 380 13.84 2.39 9.61
N GLY A 381 12.85 3.25 9.58
CA GLY A 381 11.76 3.32 10.55
C GLY A 381 10.60 4.16 9.98
N VAL A 382 9.66 4.54 10.85
CA VAL A 382 8.67 5.57 10.54
C VAL A 382 9.42 6.86 10.17
N PRO A 383 10.22 7.48 11.06
CA PRO A 383 11.27 8.41 10.62
C PRO A 383 12.53 7.66 10.16
N LEU A 384 13.36 8.33 9.36
CA LEU A 384 14.76 7.93 9.21
C LEU A 384 15.51 8.29 10.51
N VAL A 385 16.12 7.33 11.19
CA VAL A 385 16.97 7.62 12.35
C VAL A 385 18.44 7.41 12.04
N THR A 386 19.26 8.37 12.44
CA THR A 386 20.69 8.42 12.09
C THR A 386 21.54 8.52 13.35
N SER A 387 22.62 7.73 13.38
CA SER A 387 23.69 7.83 14.37
C SER A 387 24.97 8.35 13.71
N LYS A 388 25.81 9.07 14.46
CA LYS A 388 27.14 9.56 14.02
C LYS A 388 28.29 9.08 14.92
N ASP A 389 28.00 8.17 15.84
CA ASP A 389 28.92 7.70 16.88
C ASP A 389 28.92 6.16 17.03
N GLY A 390 28.52 5.47 15.97
CA GLY A 390 28.49 4.02 15.87
C GLY A 390 27.31 3.40 16.61
N GLY A 391 26.16 4.06 16.63
CA GLY A 391 24.91 3.57 17.20
C GLY A 391 24.72 3.86 18.70
N ARG A 392 25.49 4.78 19.29
CA ARG A 392 25.32 5.14 20.72
C ARG A 392 24.26 6.21 20.92
N THR A 393 24.21 7.21 20.04
CA THR A 393 23.19 8.27 20.03
C THR A 393 22.54 8.37 18.65
N TRP A 394 21.30 8.88 18.64
CA TRP A 394 20.42 8.87 17.47
C TRP A 394 19.64 10.18 17.34
N THR A 395 19.43 10.61 16.10
CA THR A 395 18.55 11.72 15.72
C THR A 395 17.55 11.25 14.67
N ALA A 396 16.28 11.63 14.81
CA ALA A 396 15.24 11.34 13.84
C ALA A 396 15.05 12.51 12.85
N ASP A 397 14.77 12.19 11.59
CA ASP A 397 14.22 13.13 10.60
C ASP A 397 12.75 12.79 10.36
N ASP A 398 11.88 13.57 10.98
CA ASP A 398 10.42 13.41 11.02
C ASP A 398 9.67 14.52 10.28
N THR A 399 10.41 15.45 9.66
CA THR A 399 9.84 16.69 9.11
C THR A 399 10.24 16.98 7.68
N SER A 400 11.43 16.56 7.23
CA SER A 400 11.93 16.95 5.90
C SER A 400 11.65 15.93 4.80
N ILE A 401 11.31 14.70 5.17
CA ILE A 401 11.03 13.57 4.29
C ILE A 401 9.73 12.87 4.69
N HIS A 402 9.15 12.13 3.74
CA HIS A 402 8.04 11.24 4.05
C HIS A 402 8.48 10.12 5.00
N VAL A 403 7.54 9.60 5.79
CA VAL A 403 7.75 8.48 6.70
C VAL A 403 7.88 7.13 5.96
N ASP A 404 8.20 6.08 6.71
CA ASP A 404 8.30 4.67 6.29
C ASP A 404 9.41 4.38 5.28
N GLN A 405 10.63 4.25 5.79
CA GLN A 405 11.84 4.13 4.98
C GLN A 405 12.09 2.67 4.54
N HIS A 406 12.54 2.47 3.28
CA HIS A 406 12.68 1.12 2.72
C HIS A 406 13.92 0.89 1.83
N ALA A 407 14.51 1.93 1.27
CA ALA A 407 15.67 1.80 0.38
C ALA A 407 16.64 2.98 0.54
N MET A 408 17.94 2.70 0.45
CA MET A 408 18.97 3.74 0.43
C MET A 408 20.14 3.27 -0.44
N VAL A 409 20.73 4.18 -1.22
CA VAL A 409 21.94 3.91 -2.03
C VAL A 409 22.78 5.18 -2.21
N TRP A 410 24.09 5.07 -1.98
CA TRP A 410 25.05 6.16 -2.20
C TRP A 410 25.56 6.15 -3.64
N ASP A 411 25.80 7.34 -4.17
CA ASP A 411 26.42 7.53 -5.48
C ASP A 411 27.95 7.41 -5.37
N PRO A 412 28.57 6.36 -5.94
CA PRO A 412 30.02 6.17 -5.83
C PRO A 412 30.82 7.26 -6.56
N ASP A 413 30.22 7.96 -7.53
CA ASP A 413 30.86 9.07 -8.24
C ASP A 413 30.73 10.41 -7.48
N TYR A 414 29.82 10.49 -6.51
CA TYR A 414 29.50 11.67 -5.73
C TYR A 414 29.32 11.27 -4.26
N PRO A 415 30.42 11.17 -3.47
CA PRO A 415 30.38 10.54 -2.14
C PRO A 415 29.30 11.09 -1.20
N ALA A 416 29.05 12.41 -1.24
CA ALA A 416 28.02 13.06 -0.42
C ALA A 416 26.58 12.82 -0.89
N ARG A 417 26.38 12.22 -2.05
CA ARG A 417 25.07 12.02 -2.62
C ARG A 417 24.51 10.66 -2.25
N VAL A 418 23.30 10.70 -1.71
CA VAL A 418 22.52 9.51 -1.35
C VAL A 418 21.09 9.66 -1.84
N TYR A 419 20.53 8.55 -2.30
CA TYR A 419 19.12 8.41 -2.65
C TYR A 419 18.40 7.59 -1.58
N LEU A 420 17.20 8.01 -1.23
CA LEU A 420 16.32 7.38 -0.25
C LEU A 420 14.98 7.08 -0.90
N GLY A 421 14.46 5.87 -0.66
CA GLY A 421 13.14 5.42 -1.09
C GLY A 421 12.28 5.08 0.13
N ASN A 422 11.05 5.58 0.13
CA ASN A 422 10.04 5.39 1.18
C ASN A 422 8.63 5.28 0.59
N ASP A 423 7.60 5.29 1.43
CA ASP A 423 6.18 5.21 1.00
C ASP A 423 5.70 6.45 0.22
N GLY A 424 6.43 7.57 0.31
CA GLY A 424 6.13 8.82 -0.40
C GLY A 424 6.87 9.02 -1.72
N GLY A 425 7.80 8.14 -2.08
CA GLY A 425 8.60 8.20 -3.30
C GLY A 425 10.13 8.23 -3.08
N VAL A 426 10.83 8.89 -3.98
CA VAL A 426 12.30 9.02 -3.99
C VAL A 426 12.73 10.42 -3.55
N TYR A 427 13.72 10.45 -2.68
CA TYR A 427 14.40 11.64 -2.18
C TYR A 427 15.90 11.54 -2.48
N ARG A 428 16.54 12.70 -2.66
CA ARG A 428 18.00 12.81 -2.81
C ARG A 428 18.56 13.80 -1.79
N SER A 429 19.65 13.44 -1.13
CA SER A 429 20.49 14.36 -0.36
C SER A 429 21.86 14.45 -1.02
N ASP A 430 22.47 15.63 -0.99
CA ASP A 430 23.89 15.84 -1.36
C ASP A 430 24.73 16.16 -0.09
N ALA A 431 24.31 15.65 1.06
CA ALA A 431 24.92 15.86 2.38
C ALA A 431 24.96 14.56 3.21
N ASP A 432 25.36 13.44 2.60
CA ASP A 432 25.50 12.10 3.22
C ASP A 432 24.23 11.61 3.94
N GLY A 433 23.05 12.09 3.52
CA GLY A 433 21.78 11.74 4.16
C GLY A 433 21.52 12.47 5.48
N HIS A 434 22.27 13.53 5.80
CA HIS A 434 22.10 14.37 6.99
C HIS A 434 21.04 15.46 6.83
N GLY A 435 19.97 15.18 6.08
CA GLY A 435 18.99 16.17 5.67
C GLY A 435 19.33 16.78 4.32
N GLY A 436 18.80 17.99 4.05
CA GLY A 436 18.90 18.63 2.73
C GLY A 436 18.19 17.83 1.63
N TRP A 437 17.24 16.97 2.04
CA TRP A 437 16.52 16.08 1.13
C TRP A 437 15.69 16.87 0.12
N VAL A 438 15.79 16.47 -1.13
CA VAL A 438 15.02 16.99 -2.26
C VAL A 438 14.17 15.85 -2.80
N LYS A 439 12.85 16.00 -2.75
CA LYS A 439 11.90 15.04 -3.34
C LYS A 439 11.96 15.09 -4.87
N ALA A 440 11.77 13.93 -5.51
CA ALA A 440 11.54 13.86 -6.95
C ALA A 440 10.30 14.68 -7.37
N GLU A 441 10.32 15.21 -8.60
CA GLU A 441 9.24 16.06 -9.13
C GLU A 441 8.22 15.28 -9.98
N HIS A 442 8.62 14.11 -10.50
CA HIS A 442 7.80 13.28 -11.39
C HIS A 442 7.88 11.78 -11.05
N GLU A 443 6.84 11.26 -10.41
CA GLU A 443 6.73 9.91 -9.83
C GLU A 443 5.32 9.30 -10.06
N PRO A 444 5.00 8.81 -11.27
CA PRO A 444 3.63 8.43 -11.65
C PRO A 444 3.19 7.02 -11.16
N TYR A 445 3.46 6.69 -9.89
CA TYR A 445 3.26 5.36 -9.31
C TYR A 445 2.57 5.35 -7.93
N THR A 446 1.69 6.32 -7.68
CA THR A 446 0.86 6.38 -6.47
C THR A 446 -0.07 5.18 -6.34
N GLN A 447 -0.31 4.76 -5.10
CA GLN A 447 -1.13 3.61 -4.72
C GLN A 447 -2.51 4.09 -4.25
N PHE A 448 -3.47 4.20 -5.18
CA PHE A 448 -4.85 4.56 -4.85
C PHE A 448 -5.69 3.36 -4.45
N TYR A 449 -6.54 3.56 -3.45
CA TYR A 449 -7.57 2.62 -3.04
C TYR A 449 -8.96 2.95 -3.59
N SER A 450 -9.22 4.23 -3.84
CA SER A 450 -10.52 4.78 -4.26
C SER A 450 -10.32 5.94 -5.21
N ALA A 451 -11.37 6.30 -5.95
CA ALA A 451 -11.45 7.53 -6.71
C ALA A 451 -12.81 8.22 -6.45
N ALA A 452 -12.84 9.53 -6.60
CA ALA A 452 -14.06 10.32 -6.58
C ALA A 452 -14.03 11.29 -7.75
N ILE A 453 -15.14 11.37 -8.48
CA ILE A 453 -15.34 12.31 -9.59
C ILE A 453 -16.68 13.03 -9.44
N THR A 454 -16.85 14.11 -10.20
CA THR A 454 -18.14 14.82 -10.25
C THR A 454 -18.52 15.16 -11.69
N PRO A 455 -19.81 15.05 -12.07
CA PRO A 455 -20.28 15.49 -13.37
C PRO A 455 -20.29 17.03 -13.52
N GLN A 456 -20.14 17.79 -12.43
CA GLN A 456 -20.12 19.25 -12.51
C GLN A 456 -18.85 19.81 -13.17
N ASP A 457 -17.75 19.06 -13.07
CA ASP A 457 -16.43 19.53 -13.49
C ASP A 457 -15.48 18.33 -13.70
N THR A 458 -15.23 17.97 -14.96
CA THR A 458 -14.38 16.81 -15.27
C THR A 458 -12.92 16.99 -14.85
N SER A 459 -12.48 18.21 -14.53
CA SER A 459 -11.12 18.42 -14.00
C SER A 459 -11.03 18.15 -12.51
N ARG A 460 -12.15 17.93 -11.81
CA ARG A 460 -12.16 17.55 -10.40
C ARG A 460 -12.09 16.04 -10.24
N ILE A 461 -11.07 15.60 -9.53
CA ILE A 461 -10.84 14.22 -9.16
C ILE A 461 -10.15 14.18 -7.80
N SER A 462 -10.56 13.26 -6.94
CA SER A 462 -9.84 12.94 -5.71
C SER A 462 -9.78 11.43 -5.51
N GLY A 463 -9.03 10.97 -4.51
CA GLY A 463 -8.96 9.55 -4.17
C GLY A 463 -8.09 9.31 -2.93
N GLY A 464 -8.41 8.26 -2.21
CA GLY A 464 -7.65 7.82 -1.05
C GLY A 464 -6.42 7.00 -1.47
N THR A 465 -5.30 7.20 -0.78
CA THR A 465 -4.03 6.53 -1.12
C THR A 465 -3.34 5.90 0.09
N GLN A 466 -2.53 4.89 -0.17
CA GLN A 466 -1.65 4.28 0.84
C GLN A 466 -0.62 5.31 1.31
N ASP A 467 -0.59 5.56 2.61
CA ASP A 467 0.35 6.41 3.39
C ASP A 467 0.53 7.86 2.91
N ASN A 468 -0.10 8.26 1.80
CA ASN A 468 -0.01 9.58 1.19
C ASN A 468 -1.32 10.38 1.33
N GLY A 469 -2.21 9.94 2.22
CA GLY A 469 -3.46 10.62 2.53
C GLY A 469 -4.53 10.55 1.44
N SER A 470 -5.54 11.40 1.60
CA SER A 470 -6.53 11.71 0.59
C SER A 470 -6.00 12.80 -0.32
N LEU A 471 -5.88 12.49 -1.60
CA LEU A 471 -5.32 13.37 -2.61
C LEU A 471 -6.43 13.94 -3.49
N ARG A 472 -6.30 15.21 -3.87
CA ARG A 472 -7.22 15.88 -4.80
C ARG A 472 -6.48 16.62 -5.90
N SER A 473 -7.12 16.75 -7.04
CA SER A 473 -6.78 17.74 -8.06
C SER A 473 -8.05 18.37 -8.59
N TRP A 474 -8.13 19.68 -8.48
CA TRP A 474 -9.19 20.49 -9.10
C TRP A 474 -8.79 20.99 -10.50
N GLY A 475 -7.70 20.46 -11.06
CA GLY A 475 -7.24 20.70 -12.42
C GLY A 475 -5.79 20.30 -12.66
N GLY A 476 -5.53 19.62 -13.79
CA GLY A 476 -4.21 19.17 -14.20
C GLY A 476 -3.71 17.91 -13.47
N PRO A 477 -2.48 17.45 -13.74
CA PRO A 477 -1.94 16.20 -13.19
C PRO A 477 -1.30 16.36 -11.80
N ARG A 478 -1.31 17.59 -11.23
CA ARG A 478 -0.76 17.84 -9.90
C ARG A 478 -1.87 17.69 -8.86
N PHE A 479 -1.56 16.95 -7.80
CA PHE A 479 -2.45 16.75 -6.67
C PHE A 479 -1.84 17.34 -5.41
N ASN A 480 -2.69 17.69 -4.47
CA ASN A 480 -2.34 18.02 -3.10
C ASN A 480 -3.11 17.12 -2.14
N GLU A 481 -2.53 16.89 -0.97
CA GLU A 481 -3.21 16.23 0.15
C GLU A 481 -4.23 17.20 0.79
N TYR A 482 -5.39 16.68 1.19
CA TYR A 482 -6.41 17.45 1.93
C TYR A 482 -6.94 16.72 3.19
N LEU A 483 -6.51 15.48 3.42
CA LEU A 483 -6.67 14.75 4.67
C LEU A 483 -5.54 13.72 4.78
N GLY A 484 -4.90 13.60 5.94
CA GLY A 484 -3.74 12.71 6.12
C GLY A 484 -4.07 11.23 6.36
N GLY A 485 -3.04 10.44 6.68
CA GLY A 485 -3.15 9.01 6.99
C GLY A 485 -3.11 8.12 5.73
N ASP A 486 -3.67 6.92 5.83
CA ASP A 486 -4.07 6.16 4.65
C ASP A 486 -5.39 6.75 4.20
N GLY A 487 -5.41 7.47 3.07
CA GLY A 487 -6.65 7.99 2.53
C GLY A 487 -7.54 6.85 2.06
N GLU A 488 -8.83 6.89 2.39
CA GLU A 488 -9.78 5.81 2.10
C GLU A 488 -10.88 6.28 1.16
N GLU A 489 -12.15 6.20 1.57
CA GLU A 489 -13.28 6.66 0.78
C GLU A 489 -13.26 8.19 0.65
N ASN A 490 -13.27 8.66 -0.59
CA ASN A 490 -13.44 10.08 -0.92
C ASN A 490 -14.72 10.24 -1.70
N LEU A 491 -15.42 11.35 -1.50
CA LEU A 491 -16.63 11.67 -2.26
C LEU A 491 -16.63 13.14 -2.68
N ILE A 492 -17.20 13.40 -3.85
CA ILE A 492 -17.51 14.76 -4.31
C ILE A 492 -19.01 14.80 -4.54
N ASN A 493 -19.73 15.70 -3.87
CA ASN A 493 -21.17 15.79 -4.03
C ASN A 493 -21.51 16.10 -5.51
N PRO A 494 -22.41 15.32 -6.14
CA PRO A 494 -22.69 15.44 -7.58
C PRO A 494 -23.47 16.70 -7.94
N ARG A 495 -24.05 17.42 -6.97
CA ARG A 495 -24.80 18.68 -7.16
C ARG A 495 -24.09 19.91 -6.60
N ASP A 496 -23.10 19.72 -5.72
CA ASP A 496 -22.26 20.80 -5.19
C ASP A 496 -20.81 20.32 -5.11
N LYS A 497 -19.98 20.73 -6.08
CA LYS A 497 -18.61 20.24 -6.19
C LYS A 497 -17.69 20.68 -5.04
N ASP A 498 -18.08 21.69 -4.27
CA ASP A 498 -17.32 22.17 -3.11
C ASP A 498 -17.71 21.42 -1.83
N ASN A 499 -18.81 20.67 -1.84
CA ASN A 499 -19.12 19.72 -0.78
C ASN A 499 -18.38 18.39 -1.03
N VAL A 500 -17.33 18.13 -0.26
CA VAL A 500 -16.46 16.95 -0.40
C VAL A 500 -16.28 16.21 0.91
N PHE A 501 -16.01 14.91 0.81
CA PHE A 501 -15.74 14.03 1.93
C PHE A 501 -14.41 13.31 1.72
N ALA A 502 -13.76 13.01 2.82
CA ALA A 502 -12.57 12.16 2.86
C ALA A 502 -12.52 11.40 4.18
N CYS A 503 -12.03 10.18 4.11
CA CYS A 503 -11.84 9.30 5.26
C CYS A 503 -10.39 8.84 5.35
N TYR A 504 -9.99 8.49 6.56
CA TYR A 504 -8.82 7.67 6.83
C TYR A 504 -9.19 6.53 7.78
N GLN A 505 -8.22 5.65 8.01
CA GLN A 505 -8.25 4.47 8.88
C GLN A 505 -9.41 4.41 9.88
N TYR A 506 -10.14 3.29 9.87
CA TYR A 506 -11.19 2.97 10.85
C TYR A 506 -12.40 3.90 10.76
N GLY A 507 -12.73 4.35 9.55
CA GLY A 507 -13.89 5.20 9.28
C GLY A 507 -13.83 6.56 9.97
N ASN A 508 -12.62 7.11 10.16
CA ASN A 508 -12.45 8.49 10.59
C ASN A 508 -12.67 9.41 9.40
N CYS A 509 -13.87 9.96 9.30
CA CYS A 509 -14.38 10.65 8.13
C CYS A 509 -14.68 12.11 8.43
N PHE A 510 -14.41 12.93 7.42
CA PHE A 510 -14.51 14.37 7.46
C PHE A 510 -15.32 14.86 6.28
N ARG A 511 -16.02 15.98 6.48
CA ARG A 511 -16.74 16.70 5.44
C ARG A 511 -16.15 18.10 5.26
N SER A 512 -16.32 18.66 4.08
CA SER A 512 -15.95 20.03 3.75
C SER A 512 -17.01 20.64 2.84
N THR A 513 -17.17 21.96 2.92
CA THR A 513 -18.07 22.77 2.07
C THR A 513 -17.30 23.82 1.27
N ASP A 514 -15.97 23.73 1.24
CA ASP A 514 -15.06 24.64 0.53
C ASP A 514 -14.06 23.88 -0.35
N GLY A 515 -14.48 22.72 -0.85
CA GLY A 515 -13.70 21.88 -1.75
C GLY A 515 -12.57 21.11 -1.06
N GLY A 516 -12.54 21.05 0.27
CA GLY A 516 -11.56 20.34 1.08
C GLY A 516 -10.47 21.24 1.69
N ASP A 517 -10.64 22.56 1.65
CA ASP A 517 -9.68 23.49 2.26
C ASP A 517 -9.82 23.49 3.78
N THR A 518 -11.04 23.30 4.28
CA THR A 518 -11.32 23.02 5.69
C THR A 518 -12.11 21.73 5.85
N MET A 519 -11.60 20.83 6.69
CA MET A 519 -12.18 19.52 6.97
C MET A 519 -12.81 19.50 8.37
N THR A 520 -14.08 19.12 8.46
CA THR A 520 -14.83 18.97 9.71
C THR A 520 -15.06 17.50 10.01
N PHE A 521 -14.56 17.02 11.15
CA PHE A 521 -14.72 15.64 11.59
C PHE A 521 -16.18 15.35 11.98
N PHE A 522 -16.77 14.26 11.46
CA PHE A 522 -18.16 13.90 11.78
C PHE A 522 -18.33 12.48 12.34
N THR A 523 -17.30 11.63 12.33
CA THR A 523 -17.41 10.24 12.84
C THR A 523 -18.01 10.12 14.25
N PRO A 524 -17.73 11.02 15.23
CA PRO A 524 -18.33 10.94 16.55
C PRO A 524 -19.86 11.07 16.57
N GLU A 525 -20.45 11.67 15.53
CA GLU A 525 -21.90 11.79 15.36
C GLU A 525 -22.54 10.48 14.87
N THR A 526 -21.74 9.51 14.41
CA THR A 526 -22.21 8.19 13.95
C THR A 526 -22.29 7.19 15.10
N THR A 527 -23.20 6.24 15.00
CA THR A 527 -23.38 5.16 15.99
C THR A 527 -22.89 3.83 15.41
N SER A 528 -21.64 3.47 15.69
CA SER A 528 -21.03 2.19 15.32
C SER A 528 -19.93 1.83 16.32
N ASP A 529 -19.95 0.57 16.75
CA ASP A 529 -19.01 0.04 17.74
C ASP A 529 -17.77 -0.56 17.06
N ARG A 530 -17.95 -1.02 15.81
CA ARG A 530 -16.89 -1.53 14.96
C ARG A 530 -16.96 -0.80 13.64
N ARG A 531 -15.80 -0.34 13.20
CA ARG A 531 -15.63 0.32 11.92
C ARG A 531 -14.62 -0.46 11.14
N ASN A 532 -14.97 -0.62 9.89
CA ASN A 532 -14.08 -1.17 8.92
C ASN A 532 -12.85 -0.24 8.79
N TRP A 533 -11.69 -0.76 8.35
CA TRP A 533 -10.61 0.11 7.87
C TRP A 533 -11.18 1.05 6.81
N PHE A 534 -11.53 0.55 5.62
CA PHE A 534 -12.24 1.29 4.56
C PHE A 534 -13.74 1.31 4.81
N THR A 535 -14.16 2.16 5.74
CA THR A 535 -15.59 2.31 6.06
C THR A 535 -16.34 2.97 4.90
N PRO A 536 -17.39 2.34 4.35
CA PRO A 536 -18.15 2.94 3.26
C PRO A 536 -18.94 4.15 3.76
N VAL A 537 -18.78 5.25 3.04
CA VAL A 537 -19.66 6.43 3.08
C VAL A 537 -20.16 6.69 1.67
N GLN A 538 -21.43 7.04 1.50
CA GLN A 538 -21.98 7.33 0.18
C GLN A 538 -23.17 8.26 0.21
N PHE A 539 -23.42 8.93 -0.91
CA PHE A 539 -24.66 9.66 -1.15
C PHE A 539 -25.82 8.72 -1.48
N ASP A 540 -27.03 9.14 -1.16
CA ASP A 540 -28.22 8.64 -1.85
C ASP A 540 -28.19 9.11 -3.32
N PRO A 541 -28.40 8.22 -4.31
CA PRO A 541 -28.33 8.59 -5.72
C PRO A 541 -29.43 9.59 -6.14
N ASN A 542 -30.53 9.68 -5.40
CA ASN A 542 -31.65 10.58 -5.67
C ASN A 542 -31.51 11.94 -4.97
N ASP A 543 -30.84 11.99 -3.83
CA ASP A 543 -30.63 13.22 -3.06
C ASP A 543 -29.31 13.22 -2.28
N PRO A 544 -28.26 13.92 -2.74
CA PRO A 544 -26.96 13.92 -2.08
C PRO A 544 -26.91 14.71 -0.76
N GLU A 545 -28.01 15.32 -0.32
CA GLU A 545 -28.16 15.75 1.08
C GLU A 545 -28.43 14.56 2.04
N VAL A 546 -28.88 13.43 1.48
CA VAL A 546 -29.02 12.16 2.19
C VAL A 546 -27.75 11.34 1.99
N MET A 547 -27.22 10.82 3.10
CA MET A 547 -25.99 10.02 3.08
C MET A 547 -26.08 8.81 3.98
N TYR A 548 -25.25 7.81 3.69
CA TYR A 548 -25.11 6.58 4.44
C TYR A 548 -23.67 6.36 4.89
N TYR A 549 -23.50 5.85 6.10
CA TYR A 549 -22.21 5.52 6.70
C TYR A 549 -22.28 4.13 7.36
N GLY A 550 -21.44 3.19 6.93
CA GLY A 550 -21.53 1.77 7.29
C GLY A 550 -20.43 1.28 8.23
N GLY A 551 -20.62 1.38 9.54
CA GLY A 551 -19.81 0.62 10.51
C GLY A 551 -20.32 -0.81 10.62
N ASN A 552 -20.47 -1.37 11.82
CA ASN A 552 -21.29 -2.58 12.01
C ASN A 552 -22.81 -2.31 11.91
N ARG A 553 -23.19 -1.03 11.98
CA ARG A 553 -24.56 -0.54 11.79
C ARG A 553 -24.57 0.51 10.69
N LEU A 554 -25.66 0.55 9.94
CA LEU A 554 -25.91 1.57 8.94
C LEU A 554 -26.44 2.84 9.61
N ASN A 555 -25.72 3.94 9.43
CA ASN A 555 -26.11 5.28 9.85
C ASN A 555 -26.58 6.07 8.64
N ARG A 556 -27.58 6.94 8.83
CA ARG A 556 -28.14 7.81 7.80
C ARG A 556 -28.15 9.26 8.23
N SER A 557 -27.77 10.15 7.32
CA SER A 557 -27.91 11.60 7.44
C SER A 557 -28.95 12.11 6.43
N THR A 558 -29.60 13.23 6.73
CA THR A 558 -30.54 13.95 5.83
C THR A 558 -30.22 15.43 5.70
N ASP A 559 -29.03 15.83 6.13
CA ASP A 559 -28.59 17.22 6.24
C ASP A 559 -27.13 17.38 5.79
N GLY A 560 -26.74 16.62 4.77
CA GLY A 560 -25.41 16.73 4.15
C GLY A 560 -24.28 16.20 5.04
N GLY A 561 -24.56 15.17 5.85
CA GLY A 561 -23.58 14.53 6.73
C GLY A 561 -23.28 15.32 8.01
N VAL A 562 -24.17 16.25 8.41
CA VAL A 562 -24.03 17.03 9.65
C VAL A 562 -24.47 16.22 10.86
N THR A 563 -25.65 15.61 10.80
CA THR A 563 -26.18 14.73 11.85
C THR A 563 -26.50 13.35 11.31
N TRP A 564 -26.37 12.33 12.17
CA TRP A 564 -26.51 10.93 11.78
C TRP A 564 -27.44 10.18 12.74
N THR A 565 -28.24 9.27 12.19
CA THR A 565 -29.14 8.39 12.96
C THR A 565 -28.94 6.94 12.50
N PRO A 566 -28.83 5.96 13.42
CA PRO A 566 -28.81 4.55 13.03
C PRO A 566 -30.16 4.14 12.43
N ILE A 567 -30.11 3.45 11.29
CA ILE A 567 -31.27 2.88 10.61
C ILE A 567 -31.19 1.35 10.52
N SER A 568 -30.23 0.73 11.18
CA SER A 568 -30.14 -0.73 11.26
C SER A 568 -29.70 -1.19 12.65
N PRO A 569 -30.01 -2.45 13.02
CA PRO A 569 -29.26 -3.13 14.06
C PRO A 569 -27.82 -3.40 13.59
N ASP A 570 -27.07 -4.17 14.37
CA ASP A 570 -25.83 -4.78 13.86
C ASP A 570 -26.19 -5.74 12.71
N LEU A 571 -25.66 -5.47 11.52
CA LEU A 571 -25.93 -6.28 10.31
C LEU A 571 -24.88 -7.39 10.11
N THR A 572 -24.04 -7.63 11.12
CA THR A 572 -22.91 -8.55 11.01
C THR A 572 -22.99 -9.65 12.07
N GLY A 573 -22.08 -10.61 11.97
CA GLY A 573 -21.93 -11.72 12.91
C GLY A 573 -21.31 -11.35 14.26
N GLY A 574 -20.97 -10.07 14.49
CA GLY A 574 -20.29 -9.65 15.73
C GLY A 574 -18.84 -10.12 15.78
N PRO A 575 -18.00 -9.56 16.67
CA PRO A 575 -16.58 -9.42 16.39
C PRO A 575 -15.92 -10.77 16.11
N GLY A 576 -14.98 -10.74 15.18
CA GLY A 576 -14.06 -11.84 14.97
C GLY A 576 -13.25 -12.14 16.24
N GLN A 577 -12.40 -13.16 16.17
CA GLN A 577 -11.59 -13.57 17.32
C GLN A 577 -10.34 -12.70 17.52
N ASP A 578 -10.08 -11.77 16.62
CA ASP A 578 -8.89 -10.93 16.61
C ASP A 578 -9.14 -9.58 17.29
N VAL A 579 -8.06 -8.88 17.60
CA VAL A 579 -8.00 -7.52 18.14
C VAL A 579 -8.49 -6.48 17.11
N TYR A 580 -8.66 -6.90 15.86
CA TYR A 580 -9.00 -6.07 14.70
C TYR A 580 -10.49 -6.02 14.40
N PRO A 581 -11.00 -4.91 13.82
CA PRO A 581 -12.41 -4.82 13.45
C PRO A 581 -12.77 -5.84 12.36
N TYR A 582 -13.66 -6.77 12.72
CA TYR A 582 -14.35 -7.70 11.83
C TYR A 582 -15.83 -7.70 12.22
N GLY A 583 -16.71 -8.10 11.30
CA GLY A 583 -18.13 -7.92 11.47
C GLY A 583 -18.47 -6.44 11.30
N THR A 584 -18.18 -5.91 10.11
CA THR A 584 -18.39 -4.55 9.65
C THR A 584 -19.01 -4.52 8.25
N ILE A 585 -19.72 -3.44 7.93
CA ILE A 585 -20.26 -3.15 6.61
C ILE A 585 -19.13 -2.66 5.71
N THR A 586 -19.16 -3.08 4.45
CA THR A 586 -18.07 -2.91 3.48
C THR A 586 -18.55 -2.20 2.22
N THR A 587 -19.84 -2.25 1.96
CA THR A 587 -20.51 -1.56 0.86
C THR A 587 -21.96 -1.32 1.24
N VAL A 588 -22.46 -0.16 0.84
CA VAL A 588 -23.88 0.21 0.91
C VAL A 588 -24.30 0.48 -0.53
N ALA A 589 -25.57 0.29 -0.88
CA ALA A 589 -26.09 0.70 -2.19
C ALA A 589 -27.58 1.04 -2.06
N ALA A 590 -27.90 2.34 -2.04
CA ALA A 590 -29.28 2.81 -2.11
C ALA A 590 -29.80 2.68 -3.55
N ALA A 591 -31.04 2.23 -3.71
CA ALA A 591 -31.61 1.98 -5.03
C ALA A 591 -32.02 3.29 -5.72
N PRO A 592 -31.50 3.61 -6.92
CA PRO A 592 -31.90 4.84 -7.62
C PRO A 592 -33.40 4.86 -7.98
N SER A 593 -34.00 3.70 -8.26
CA SER A 593 -35.42 3.60 -8.63
C SER A 593 -36.38 3.63 -7.44
N ASP A 594 -35.90 3.48 -6.21
CA ASP A 594 -36.72 3.44 -5.00
C ASP A 594 -35.90 3.93 -3.78
N PRO A 595 -36.14 5.16 -3.28
CA PRO A 595 -35.37 5.73 -2.18
C PRO A 595 -35.55 4.99 -0.85
N ASP A 596 -36.57 4.14 -0.71
CA ASP A 596 -36.78 3.36 0.52
C ASP A 596 -35.97 2.05 0.55
N THR A 597 -35.42 1.64 -0.59
CA THR A 597 -34.70 0.38 -0.75
C THR A 597 -33.19 0.57 -0.66
N ILE A 598 -32.56 -0.17 0.27
CA ILE A 598 -31.11 -0.11 0.51
C ILE A 598 -30.54 -1.52 0.63
N TRP A 599 -29.44 -1.76 -0.08
CA TRP A 599 -28.64 -2.97 -0.01
C TRP A 599 -27.37 -2.73 0.83
N VAL A 600 -26.94 -3.74 1.57
CA VAL A 600 -25.73 -3.69 2.41
C VAL A 600 -24.94 -4.97 2.25
N GLY A 601 -23.63 -4.87 2.05
CA GLY A 601 -22.68 -5.98 2.06
C GLY A 601 -21.74 -5.89 3.25
N THR A 602 -21.31 -7.06 3.77
CA THR A 602 -20.46 -7.13 4.95
C THR A 602 -19.17 -7.93 4.71
N ASP A 603 -18.24 -7.72 5.63
CA ASP A 603 -16.95 -8.40 5.63
C ASP A 603 -17.02 -9.90 5.91
N ASP A 604 -18.07 -10.30 6.61
CA ASP A 604 -18.36 -11.68 6.93
C ASP A 604 -19.32 -12.36 5.94
N GLY A 605 -19.42 -11.80 4.72
CA GLY A 605 -20.02 -12.47 3.57
C GLY A 605 -21.55 -12.49 3.60
N ARG A 606 -22.19 -11.47 4.18
CA ARG A 606 -23.65 -11.30 4.14
C ARG A 606 -24.05 -10.16 3.21
N VAL A 607 -25.18 -10.34 2.54
CA VAL A 607 -25.90 -9.29 1.83
C VAL A 607 -27.27 -9.12 2.46
N TRP A 608 -27.61 -7.87 2.76
CA TRP A 608 -28.86 -7.47 3.37
C TRP A 608 -29.66 -6.54 2.48
N LEU A 609 -30.96 -6.58 2.65
CA LEU A 609 -31.92 -5.73 1.95
C LEU A 609 -32.95 -5.17 2.93
N THR A 610 -33.18 -3.86 2.85
CA THR A 610 -34.36 -3.20 3.42
C THR A 610 -35.15 -2.53 2.31
N ARG A 611 -36.48 -2.44 2.47
CA ARG A 611 -37.41 -1.77 1.55
C ARG A 611 -38.25 -0.70 2.24
N ASP A 612 -37.85 -0.30 3.43
CA ASP A 612 -38.63 0.60 4.29
C ASP A 612 -37.75 1.56 5.10
N LEU A 613 -36.59 1.94 4.54
CA LEU A 613 -35.56 2.77 5.18
C LEU A 613 -35.06 2.21 6.51
N GLY A 614 -34.92 0.88 6.58
CA GLY A 614 -34.28 0.18 7.68
C GLY A 614 -35.19 -0.14 8.87
N ARG A 615 -36.51 0.00 8.73
CA ARG A 615 -37.45 -0.50 9.76
C ARG A 615 -37.43 -2.02 9.81
N THR A 616 -37.26 -2.68 8.66
CA THR A 616 -37.06 -4.12 8.54
C THR A 616 -35.87 -4.43 7.62
N TRP A 617 -35.11 -5.47 7.98
CA TRP A 617 -33.93 -5.94 7.25
C TRP A 617 -34.03 -7.44 7.00
N THR A 618 -33.73 -7.86 5.78
CA THR A 618 -33.72 -9.28 5.37
C THR A 618 -32.34 -9.65 4.87
N THR A 619 -31.77 -10.75 5.38
CA THR A 619 -30.57 -11.34 4.78
C THR A 619 -30.96 -12.07 3.50
N VAL A 620 -30.32 -11.73 2.38
CA VAL A 620 -30.65 -12.29 1.06
C VAL A 620 -29.50 -13.09 0.44
N LEU A 621 -28.32 -13.02 1.05
CA LEU A 621 -27.17 -13.86 0.74
C LEU A 621 -26.30 -14.01 2.00
N GLU A 622 -25.78 -15.21 2.24
CA GLU A 622 -24.94 -15.53 3.38
C GLU A 622 -23.94 -16.65 3.04
N ASN A 623 -23.00 -16.91 3.96
CA ASN A 623 -21.95 -17.92 3.81
C ASN A 623 -21.08 -17.72 2.55
N GLN A 624 -20.92 -16.46 2.14
CA GLN A 624 -20.07 -16.08 1.02
C GLN A 624 -18.67 -15.70 1.50
N PRO A 625 -17.70 -15.63 0.58
CA PRO A 625 -16.56 -14.75 0.76
C PRO A 625 -17.01 -13.32 1.04
N TRP A 626 -16.06 -12.50 1.45
CA TRP A 626 -16.33 -11.10 1.72
C TRP A 626 -16.94 -10.36 0.53
N VAL A 627 -17.92 -9.50 0.81
CA VAL A 627 -18.60 -8.65 -0.18
C VAL A 627 -17.78 -7.39 -0.49
N THR A 628 -17.24 -7.29 -1.71
CA THR A 628 -16.39 -6.16 -2.11
C THR A 628 -17.20 -4.94 -2.53
N ARG A 629 -18.26 -5.12 -3.34
CA ARG A 629 -19.15 -4.03 -3.78
C ARG A 629 -20.53 -4.54 -4.15
N ILE A 630 -21.55 -3.69 -3.98
CA ILE A 630 -22.90 -3.88 -4.51
C ILE A 630 -23.25 -2.72 -5.45
N ALA A 631 -23.86 -3.02 -6.59
CA ALA A 631 -24.47 -2.02 -7.46
C ALA A 631 -25.92 -2.38 -7.80
N VAL A 632 -26.83 -1.40 -7.70
CA VAL A 632 -28.28 -1.58 -7.90
C VAL A 632 -28.72 -0.95 -9.22
N ASP A 633 -29.64 -1.60 -9.94
CA ASP A 633 -30.14 -1.13 -11.22
C ASP A 633 -30.85 0.23 -11.10
N GLU A 634 -30.57 1.15 -12.03
CA GLU A 634 -31.19 2.48 -12.06
C GLU A 634 -32.72 2.47 -12.22
N ARG A 635 -33.30 1.35 -12.68
CA ARG A 635 -34.73 1.24 -12.98
C ARG A 635 -35.46 0.17 -12.18
N ASP A 636 -34.73 -0.62 -11.39
CA ASP A 636 -35.29 -1.78 -10.70
C ASP A 636 -34.52 -2.08 -9.42
N ALA A 637 -35.12 -1.73 -8.28
CA ALA A 637 -34.52 -1.88 -6.96
C ALA A 637 -34.31 -3.36 -6.56
N GLU A 638 -34.97 -4.29 -7.26
CA GLU A 638 -34.86 -5.74 -7.04
C GLU A 638 -33.71 -6.37 -7.86
N THR A 639 -33.11 -5.61 -8.79
CA THR A 639 -31.96 -6.06 -9.58
C THR A 639 -30.67 -5.48 -8.99
N ALA A 640 -29.82 -6.37 -8.46
CA ALA A 640 -28.53 -6.01 -7.88
C ALA A 640 -27.41 -6.92 -8.40
N TYR A 641 -26.21 -6.36 -8.43
CA TYR A 641 -24.95 -7.03 -8.77
C TYR A 641 -24.04 -6.99 -7.55
N VAL A 642 -23.42 -8.12 -7.22
CA VAL A 642 -22.57 -8.27 -6.04
C VAL A 642 -21.24 -8.84 -6.47
N THR A 643 -20.15 -8.19 -6.09
CA THR A 643 -18.80 -8.71 -6.25
C THR A 643 -18.28 -9.23 -4.92
N LEU A 644 -17.56 -10.35 -4.96
CA LEU A 644 -16.98 -11.01 -3.80
C LEU A 644 -15.50 -11.29 -4.07
N SER A 645 -14.69 -11.49 -3.04
CA SER A 645 -13.33 -11.97 -3.25
C SER A 645 -12.82 -12.93 -2.17
N ALA A 646 -11.99 -13.88 -2.61
CA ALA A 646 -11.48 -15.02 -1.85
C ALA A 646 -9.94 -15.24 -1.99
N TYR A 647 -9.25 -14.35 -2.71
CA TYR A 647 -7.87 -14.52 -3.19
C TYR A 647 -6.80 -14.75 -2.15
N ARG A 648 -6.72 -13.98 -1.08
CA ARG A 648 -5.63 -14.10 -0.08
C ARG A 648 -5.86 -15.22 0.94
N SER A 649 -6.95 -15.98 0.81
CA SER A 649 -7.17 -17.26 1.53
C SER A 649 -7.27 -18.46 0.62
N GLY A 650 -6.81 -18.30 -0.62
CA GLY A 650 -6.43 -19.42 -1.43
C GLY A 650 -7.31 -19.77 -2.62
N SER A 651 -8.41 -19.07 -2.83
CA SER A 651 -9.16 -19.21 -4.08
C SER A 651 -8.77 -18.10 -5.05
N PRO A 652 -8.20 -18.42 -6.23
CA PRO A 652 -7.93 -17.41 -7.23
C PRO A 652 -9.20 -16.92 -7.95
N GLN A 653 -10.37 -17.52 -7.74
CA GLN A 653 -11.53 -17.35 -8.61
C GLN A 653 -12.13 -15.93 -8.56
N ALA A 654 -12.63 -15.47 -9.72
CA ALA A 654 -13.50 -14.30 -9.80
C ALA A 654 -14.92 -14.65 -9.34
N HIS A 655 -15.57 -13.73 -8.63
CA HIS A 655 -16.93 -13.92 -8.13
C HIS A 655 -17.80 -12.68 -8.39
N VAL A 656 -18.75 -12.84 -9.32
CA VAL A 656 -19.74 -11.81 -9.65
C VAL A 656 -21.11 -12.44 -9.68
N LEU A 657 -22.00 -12.02 -8.78
CA LEU A 657 -23.36 -12.53 -8.69
C LEU A 657 -24.36 -11.46 -9.11
N ARG A 658 -25.52 -11.90 -9.61
CA ARG A 658 -26.66 -11.02 -9.90
C ARG A 658 -27.97 -11.63 -9.43
N THR A 659 -28.82 -10.81 -8.86
CA THR A 659 -30.25 -11.09 -8.65
C THR A 659 -31.12 -10.16 -9.51
N ARG A 660 -32.37 -10.57 -9.74
CA ARG A 660 -33.43 -9.76 -10.39
C ARG A 660 -34.76 -9.85 -9.63
N ASP A 661 -34.73 -10.42 -8.43
CA ASP A 661 -35.89 -10.76 -7.62
C ASP A 661 -35.60 -10.51 -6.13
N GLY A 662 -34.81 -9.47 -5.84
CA GLY A 662 -34.58 -9.06 -4.45
C GLY A 662 -33.73 -10.04 -3.65
N GLY A 663 -32.91 -10.84 -4.33
CA GLY A 663 -32.04 -11.84 -3.75
C GLY A 663 -32.70 -13.19 -3.45
N GLU A 664 -33.92 -13.44 -3.94
CA GLU A 664 -34.52 -14.79 -3.89
C GLU A 664 -33.72 -15.80 -4.73
N ARG A 665 -33.17 -15.35 -5.87
CA ARG A 665 -32.30 -16.14 -6.73
C ARG A 665 -31.08 -15.36 -7.17
N TRP A 666 -29.97 -16.07 -7.22
CA TRP A 666 -28.67 -15.54 -7.65
C TRP A 666 -28.17 -16.30 -8.86
N ALA A 667 -27.71 -15.55 -9.86
CA ALA A 667 -27.02 -16.06 -11.03
C ALA A 667 -25.55 -15.68 -10.96
N ASP A 668 -24.67 -16.66 -11.16
CA ASP A 668 -23.24 -16.42 -11.33
C ASP A 668 -22.97 -15.81 -12.72
N LEU A 669 -22.27 -14.68 -12.72
CA LEU A 669 -21.85 -13.91 -13.88
C LEU A 669 -20.34 -13.90 -14.08
N SER A 670 -19.56 -14.67 -13.32
CA SER A 670 -18.09 -14.69 -13.45
C SER A 670 -17.65 -15.10 -14.85
N GLY A 671 -18.24 -16.17 -15.39
CA GLY A 671 -18.10 -16.54 -16.80
C GLY A 671 -16.65 -16.65 -17.28
N ASN A 672 -16.25 -15.83 -18.26
CA ASN A 672 -14.89 -15.81 -18.82
C ASN A 672 -13.94 -14.79 -18.18
N LEU A 673 -14.27 -14.22 -17.01
CA LEU A 673 -13.31 -13.37 -16.28
C LEU A 673 -12.03 -14.14 -15.97
N PRO A 674 -10.89 -13.43 -15.85
CA PRO A 674 -9.68 -14.01 -15.28
C PRO A 674 -9.94 -14.50 -13.85
N ASP A 675 -9.22 -15.54 -13.44
CA ASP A 675 -9.18 -16.03 -12.06
C ASP A 675 -8.40 -15.03 -11.18
N ALA A 676 -9.04 -13.91 -10.86
CA ALA A 676 -8.54 -12.87 -9.98
C ALA A 676 -9.66 -12.17 -9.18
N PRO A 677 -9.31 -11.49 -8.06
CA PRO A 677 -10.23 -10.63 -7.33
C PRO A 677 -11.01 -9.65 -8.19
N VAL A 678 -12.30 -9.54 -7.89
CA VAL A 678 -13.15 -8.46 -8.38
C VAL A 678 -13.37 -7.48 -7.23
N ASN A 679 -12.80 -6.29 -7.37
CA ASN A 679 -12.74 -5.30 -6.30
C ASN A 679 -13.93 -4.33 -6.34
N ASP A 680 -14.47 -4.06 -7.53
CA ASP A 680 -15.53 -3.07 -7.70
C ASP A 680 -16.45 -3.37 -8.90
N VAL A 681 -17.68 -2.86 -8.84
CA VAL A 681 -18.69 -2.93 -9.92
C VAL A 681 -19.45 -1.61 -10.06
N VAL A 682 -19.51 -1.10 -11.28
CA VAL A 682 -20.31 0.09 -11.63
C VAL A 682 -21.19 -0.17 -12.85
N LEU A 683 -22.45 0.24 -12.76
CA LEU A 683 -23.41 0.10 -13.85
C LEU A 683 -23.31 1.27 -14.82
N GLY A 684 -23.04 0.94 -16.08
CA GLY A 684 -22.91 1.89 -17.17
C GLY A 684 -24.19 2.04 -18.00
N SER A 685 -24.22 3.10 -18.82
CA SER A 685 -25.33 3.33 -19.76
C SER A 685 -25.45 2.20 -20.80
N HIS A 686 -26.65 2.01 -21.33
CA HIS A 686 -26.98 0.99 -22.34
C HIS A 686 -26.76 -0.45 -21.87
N GLY A 687 -26.96 -0.71 -20.58
CA GLY A 687 -26.86 -2.05 -20.00
C GLY A 687 -25.43 -2.58 -19.91
N ARG A 688 -24.44 -1.68 -19.78
CA ARG A 688 -23.05 -2.05 -19.51
C ARG A 688 -22.83 -2.27 -18.02
N ILE A 689 -21.90 -3.17 -17.71
CA ILE A 689 -21.44 -3.44 -16.35
C ILE A 689 -19.93 -3.35 -16.42
N TYR A 690 -19.33 -2.43 -15.67
CA TYR A 690 -17.88 -2.31 -15.57
C TYR A 690 -17.41 -2.97 -14.28
N LEU A 691 -16.27 -3.64 -14.32
CA LEU A 691 -15.64 -4.28 -13.16
C LEU A 691 -14.19 -3.82 -13.02
N GLY A 692 -13.79 -3.45 -11.81
CA GLY A 692 -12.40 -3.32 -11.39
C GLY A 692 -11.89 -4.63 -10.82
N THR A 693 -10.70 -5.08 -11.26
CA THR A 693 -10.09 -6.34 -10.81
C THR A 693 -8.59 -6.17 -10.58
N ASP A 694 -7.96 -7.16 -9.96
CA ASP A 694 -6.49 -7.21 -9.83
C ASP A 694 -5.76 -7.35 -11.19
N GLN A 695 -6.50 -7.54 -12.30
CA GLN A 695 -5.99 -7.68 -13.68
C GLN A 695 -6.45 -6.55 -14.62
N GLY A 696 -6.97 -5.44 -14.07
CA GLY A 696 -7.45 -4.28 -14.83
C GLY A 696 -8.97 -4.18 -14.88
N VAL A 697 -9.48 -3.45 -15.87
CA VAL A 697 -10.92 -3.14 -16.00
C VAL A 697 -11.57 -3.99 -17.08
N PHE A 698 -12.74 -4.54 -16.79
CA PHE A 698 -13.54 -5.36 -17.70
C PHE A 698 -14.93 -4.77 -17.90
N VAL A 699 -15.54 -5.06 -19.05
CA VAL A 699 -16.91 -4.67 -19.36
C VAL A 699 -17.73 -5.86 -19.84
N GLY A 700 -18.92 -5.98 -19.28
CA GLY A 700 -19.95 -6.95 -19.66
C GLY A 700 -21.23 -6.24 -20.09
N PHE A 701 -22.18 -7.01 -20.60
CA PHE A 701 -23.46 -6.51 -21.07
C PHE A 701 -24.61 -7.30 -20.44
N ARG A 702 -25.66 -6.62 -19.97
CA ARG A 702 -26.83 -7.26 -19.32
C ARG A 702 -27.49 -8.35 -20.18
N PHE A 703 -27.39 -8.24 -21.51
CA PHE A 703 -27.96 -9.18 -22.49
C PHE A 703 -27.06 -10.38 -22.80
N PHE A 704 -25.77 -10.32 -22.43
CA PHE A 704 -24.79 -11.40 -22.60
C PHE A 704 -24.14 -11.72 -21.24
N PRO A 705 -24.91 -12.29 -20.28
CA PRO A 705 -24.41 -12.57 -18.94
C PRO A 705 -23.21 -13.52 -18.98
N GLY A 706 -22.20 -13.25 -18.16
CA GLY A 706 -20.98 -14.08 -18.10
C GLY A 706 -20.00 -13.90 -19.26
N PHE A 707 -20.25 -12.94 -20.17
CA PHE A 707 -19.30 -12.62 -21.24
C PHE A 707 -18.70 -11.23 -21.03
N TRP A 708 -17.40 -11.22 -20.80
CA TRP A 708 -16.60 -10.06 -20.45
C TRP A 708 -15.54 -9.77 -21.51
N LEU A 709 -15.34 -8.48 -21.74
CA LEU A 709 -14.30 -7.93 -22.59
C LEU A 709 -13.37 -7.08 -21.73
N ARG A 710 -12.11 -6.98 -22.12
CA ARG A 710 -11.21 -5.98 -21.53
C ARG A 710 -11.67 -4.57 -21.91
N GLN A 711 -11.76 -3.69 -20.92
CA GLN A 711 -12.11 -2.30 -21.13
C GLN A 711 -10.85 -1.49 -21.45
N GLY A 712 -10.79 -1.00 -22.68
CA GLY A 712 -9.72 -0.14 -23.20
C GLY A 712 -8.38 -0.84 -23.44
N ARG A 713 -7.36 -0.03 -23.73
CA ARG A 713 -5.96 -0.44 -23.94
C ARG A 713 -5.01 0.55 -23.26
N GLY A 714 -3.78 0.13 -23.02
CA GLY A 714 -2.72 0.99 -22.46
C GLY A 714 -2.82 1.26 -20.96
N LEU A 715 -3.70 0.53 -20.25
CA LEU A 715 -3.62 0.39 -18.80
C LEU A 715 -2.60 -0.72 -18.49
N PRO A 716 -1.62 -0.49 -17.59
CA PRO A 716 -0.71 -1.54 -17.15
C PRO A 716 -1.44 -2.73 -16.50
N VAL A 717 -0.79 -3.88 -16.40
CA VAL A 717 -1.27 -5.03 -15.60
C VAL A 717 -1.08 -4.70 -14.12
N VAL A 718 -1.97 -3.86 -13.60
CA VAL A 718 -1.97 -3.32 -12.25
C VAL A 718 -3.34 -3.57 -11.61
N PRO A 719 -3.40 -3.84 -10.30
CA PRO A 719 -4.66 -3.91 -9.58
C PRO A 719 -5.47 -2.63 -9.69
N VAL A 720 -6.77 -2.78 -9.95
CA VAL A 720 -7.75 -1.69 -9.94
C VAL A 720 -8.69 -1.94 -8.76
N ASP A 721 -8.59 -1.11 -7.74
CA ASP A 721 -9.32 -1.28 -6.49
C ASP A 721 -10.70 -0.60 -6.50
N ASP A 722 -10.89 0.38 -7.39
CA ASP A 722 -12.12 1.16 -7.51
C ASP A 722 -12.25 1.79 -8.92
N ILE A 723 -13.48 1.92 -9.41
CA ILE A 723 -13.79 2.58 -10.68
C ILE A 723 -14.98 3.53 -10.52
N GLU A 724 -14.93 4.65 -11.23
CA GLU A 724 -15.97 5.68 -11.18
C GLU A 724 -16.51 5.98 -12.58
N TYR A 725 -17.83 6.10 -12.73
CA TYR A 725 -18.48 6.33 -14.02
C TYR A 725 -19.35 7.58 -14.01
N ASP A 726 -19.01 8.52 -14.90
CA ASP A 726 -19.84 9.67 -15.21
C ASP A 726 -20.57 9.47 -16.55
N PRO A 727 -21.90 9.22 -16.53
CA PRO A 727 -22.68 9.02 -17.75
C PRO A 727 -22.80 10.29 -18.61
N GLY A 728 -22.81 11.48 -17.99
CA GLY A 728 -22.98 12.76 -18.67
C GLY A 728 -21.82 13.06 -19.62
N HIS A 729 -20.60 12.81 -19.16
CA HIS A 729 -19.39 12.97 -19.96
C HIS A 729 -18.93 11.68 -20.65
N ARG A 730 -19.59 10.55 -20.35
CA ARG A 730 -19.18 9.20 -20.75
C ARG A 730 -17.73 8.93 -20.35
N ARG A 731 -17.41 9.23 -19.10
CA ARG A 731 -16.06 9.16 -18.54
C ARG A 731 -16.01 8.00 -17.55
N LEU A 732 -15.00 7.16 -17.68
CA LEU A 732 -14.68 6.11 -16.72
C LEU A 732 -13.31 6.42 -16.12
N VAL A 733 -13.22 6.40 -14.80
CA VAL A 733 -11.98 6.59 -14.03
C VAL A 733 -11.66 5.29 -13.29
N ALA A 734 -10.39 4.95 -13.18
CA ALA A 734 -9.90 3.77 -12.48
C ALA A 734 -8.81 4.17 -11.47
N ALA A 735 -9.00 3.78 -10.22
CA ALA A 735 -8.01 3.87 -9.16
C ALA A 735 -7.10 2.65 -9.22
N THR A 736 -5.81 2.87 -9.52
CA THR A 736 -4.84 1.78 -9.56
C THR A 736 -3.94 1.77 -8.34
N PHE A 737 -3.64 0.58 -7.84
CA PHE A 737 -2.70 0.41 -6.74
C PHE A 737 -1.26 0.36 -7.27
N GLY A 738 -0.68 1.53 -7.55
CA GLY A 738 0.74 1.68 -7.92
C GLY A 738 1.01 2.37 -9.25
N ARG A 739 -0.02 2.82 -9.98
CA ARG A 739 0.13 3.55 -11.26
C ARG A 739 -0.69 4.84 -11.33
N GLY A 740 -1.22 5.31 -10.20
CA GLY A 740 -2.08 6.50 -10.10
C GLY A 740 -3.50 6.28 -10.63
N LEU A 741 -4.17 7.36 -10.99
CA LEU A 741 -5.51 7.35 -11.58
C LEU A 741 -5.41 7.32 -13.09
N TYR A 742 -6.28 6.53 -13.73
CA TYR A 742 -6.47 6.53 -15.18
C TYR A 742 -7.89 6.92 -15.53
N GLU A 743 -8.06 7.57 -16.68
CA GLU A 743 -9.37 7.88 -17.23
C GLU A 743 -9.47 7.51 -18.70
N MET A 744 -10.70 7.24 -19.13
CA MET A 744 -11.02 7.09 -20.53
C MET A 744 -12.43 7.58 -20.83
N ARG A 745 -12.65 7.96 -22.09
CA ARG A 745 -13.99 8.14 -22.63
C ARG A 745 -14.53 6.79 -23.09
N VAL A 746 -15.74 6.45 -22.66
CA VAL A 746 -16.47 5.26 -23.07
C VAL A 746 -17.63 5.63 -24.00
N HIS A 747 -18.13 4.69 -24.78
CA HIS A 747 -19.22 4.88 -25.74
C HIS A 747 -20.27 3.84 -25.48
#